data_AF-A0AAX6FUV2-F1
#
_entry.id   AF-A0AAX6FUV2-F1
#
_cell.length_a   1.000
_cell.length_b   1.000
_cell.length_c   1.000
_cell.angle_alpha   90.00
_cell.angle_beta   90.00
_cell.angle_gamma   90.00
#
_symmetry.space_group_name_H-M   'P 1'
#
loop_
_entity.id
_entity.type
_entity.pdbx_description
1 polymer ?
#
loop_
_entity_poly.entity_id
_entity_poly.type
_entity_poly.pdbx_seq_one_letter_code
_entity_poly.pdbx_strand_id
1 'polypeptide(L)'
;MDFMNLDDRSMGMFWVLSYTMAQPACEAIMNWFTSGGVTEILQGPNNDKMMMMRETYPLSMTLLSGLSVNLCLKLAYQFEEAIFLGQVVPSIAMVETYVRLLLIAPHSLFRPHFSTLTQRAPAVLSKSGVSLLLLEILNYRLLPIYRYHAKNKPLMYDVAKIISAMKGKRGEHRLFRLAENLCMNLILSLRDFFLVKKELKGPTEFTETLNRITIVNLAITIKTRGLAEVEHMLYLQPLLEQIMATSQHTWSEKTLRYFPPLIRDSLIGRMDKRGQAIQAWQQAETTVINQCTQLLSPSADPTYVTTYLSHSFPQHRQYLCAGAWMLMNGHPESINSTNLGRVLRELSPEEVTSNLYTMVDVLLHQIQVELQHGHSAQDLLSKAIANLVFFIWTHELLPLDILLLALIDRDDDPYALRIVISLLERPELLQRIKMFCTNRMSPEHWLNNQPPKRVELQRALGNHLSGKERHPPFFDDIAARLIPVIPLIIYRLIENDATDIADRILVYYSSILTFHPLRFTFVRDILAYFYGHLPSKLIVRILKVLDISKIPFSESFPQHVSPSNAAMCPPPDYFANLLLGLVNNVIPPLSSKSKTESRVDPSSNSGRPTANKSQASPQSGGVNSVDGQKAFYQNQDPGTYTQLVLETAAIEILSLPATSAQIVTSLVHIVVHVQSSLIQSSSGLQGMSCGIPPSAGLPTSPSGGSTESLSTSRSTISATGINASNFVSKSGYSCQQLSCLMIQACGLLLAHLPLEFHMQLYSEASRIIKECWWLSDSKRSLKELDSAVGYALLDPTWACQDNTSTAIGNIVALLHAFFSNLPQEWLEPTHTVIKHLRPITSVAMMRIAFRIMGPLLPRLAFARPLFMKTLALLFNVIADVFGKNSQPSTPVEASEITDLVDFLHHAVMYEGQGGPVQSTSKPKFESLTLCSKVMEHLRPDVRHLFTHLTTDPNSSIYAATHPKLVQNPS
;
A
#
# COMPACT_ATOMS: atom_id res chain seq x y z
N MET A 1 -2.81 -4.80 -45.60
CA MET A 1 -3.66 -5.74 -44.86
C MET A 1 -4.63 -4.93 -44.03
N ASP A 2 -5.90 -5.32 -44.00
CA ASP A 2 -6.88 -4.74 -43.07
C ASP A 2 -6.76 -5.48 -41.74
N PHE A 3 -6.06 -4.88 -40.77
CA PHE A 3 -5.81 -5.51 -39.47
C PHE A 3 -7.06 -5.56 -38.58
N MET A 4 -8.16 -4.90 -38.96
CA MET A 4 -9.41 -4.94 -38.20
C MET A 4 -10.23 -6.20 -38.47
N ASN A 5 -10.16 -6.72 -39.70
CA ASN A 5 -11.02 -7.80 -40.16
C ASN A 5 -10.22 -9.06 -40.52
N LEU A 6 -9.11 -9.31 -39.82
CA LEU A 6 -8.35 -10.55 -39.99
C LEU A 6 -9.15 -11.74 -39.42
N ASP A 7 -9.37 -12.76 -40.25
CA ASP A 7 -9.85 -14.06 -39.79
C ASP A 7 -8.72 -14.81 -39.04
N ASP A 8 -9.10 -15.85 -38.28
CA ASP A 8 -8.16 -16.64 -37.47
C ASP A 8 -7.01 -17.22 -38.30
N ARG A 9 -7.30 -17.59 -39.57
CA ARG A 9 -6.30 -18.14 -40.48
C ARG A 9 -5.28 -17.07 -40.88
N SER A 10 -5.73 -15.88 -41.27
CA SER A 10 -4.85 -14.77 -41.66
C SER A 10 -4.06 -14.23 -40.47
N MET A 11 -4.66 -14.19 -39.27
CA MET A 11 -3.96 -13.88 -38.02
C MET A 11 -2.86 -14.91 -37.72
N GLY A 12 -3.14 -16.20 -37.82
CA GLY A 12 -2.15 -17.26 -37.67
C GLY A 12 -1.00 -17.19 -38.69
N MET A 13 -1.31 -16.89 -39.95
CA MET A 13 -0.29 -16.68 -40.98
C MET A 13 0.57 -15.45 -40.70
N PHE A 14 -0.03 -14.37 -40.19
CA PHE A 14 0.73 -13.18 -39.80
C PHE A 14 1.67 -13.45 -38.62
N TRP A 15 1.24 -14.27 -37.66
CA TRP A 15 2.13 -14.74 -36.59
C TRP A 15 3.33 -15.50 -37.17
N VAL A 16 3.12 -16.44 -38.09
CA VAL A 16 4.23 -17.14 -38.77
C VAL A 16 5.19 -16.15 -39.44
N LEU A 17 4.66 -15.15 -40.17
CA LEU A 17 5.47 -14.09 -40.78
C LEU A 17 6.24 -13.28 -39.74
N SER A 18 5.70 -13.07 -38.54
CA SER A 18 6.42 -12.38 -37.47
C SER A 18 7.68 -13.14 -37.02
N TYR A 19 7.70 -14.48 -37.13
CA TYR A 19 8.85 -15.31 -36.77
C TYR A 19 9.86 -15.43 -37.92
N THR A 20 9.39 -15.51 -39.17
CA THR A 20 10.26 -15.77 -40.33
C THR A 20 10.69 -14.51 -41.08
N MET A 21 9.84 -13.47 -41.09
CA MET A 21 10.00 -12.24 -41.86
C MET A 21 9.63 -11.00 -41.03
N ALA A 22 10.27 -10.83 -39.88
CA ALA A 22 9.94 -9.76 -38.93
C ALA A 22 10.04 -8.33 -39.54
N GLN A 23 10.95 -8.07 -40.47
CA GLN A 23 11.09 -6.73 -41.05
C GLN A 23 9.90 -6.35 -41.95
N PRO A 24 9.52 -7.15 -42.97
CA PRO A 24 8.29 -6.91 -43.74
C PRO A 24 7.02 -6.86 -42.88
N ALA A 25 6.91 -7.70 -41.86
CA ALA A 25 5.77 -7.69 -40.94
C ALA A 25 5.68 -6.36 -40.16
N CYS A 26 6.83 -5.83 -39.72
CA CYS A 26 6.94 -4.53 -39.06
C CYS A 26 6.49 -3.39 -40.00
N GLU A 27 6.98 -3.38 -41.23
CA GLU A 27 6.62 -2.37 -42.24
C GLU A 27 5.13 -2.41 -42.58
N ALA A 28 4.54 -3.60 -42.70
CA ALA A 28 3.10 -3.75 -42.92
C ALA A 28 2.26 -3.12 -41.80
N ILE A 29 2.67 -3.27 -40.54
CA ILE A 29 2.02 -2.63 -39.38
C ILE A 29 2.24 -1.11 -39.40
N MET A 30 3.45 -0.63 -39.66
CA MET A 30 3.69 0.81 -39.73
C MET A 30 2.90 1.48 -40.85
N ASN A 31 2.81 0.83 -42.01
CA ASN A 31 2.02 1.27 -43.15
C ASN A 31 0.51 1.32 -42.84
N TRP A 32 -0.01 0.43 -41.98
CA TRP A 32 -1.39 0.52 -41.52
C TRP A 32 -1.69 1.85 -40.84
N PHE A 33 -0.82 2.28 -39.92
CA PHE A 33 -1.02 3.53 -39.20
C PHE A 33 -0.83 4.78 -40.07
N THR A 34 0.01 4.72 -41.10
CA THR A 34 0.25 5.85 -42.00
C THR A 34 -0.70 5.89 -43.21
N SER A 35 -1.39 4.79 -43.51
CA SER A 35 -2.29 4.66 -44.68
C SER A 35 -3.43 5.67 -44.73
N GLY A 36 -3.90 6.14 -43.56
CA GLY A 36 -4.94 7.18 -43.46
C GLY A 36 -4.47 8.57 -43.90
N GLY A 37 -3.17 8.76 -44.09
CA GLY A 37 -2.57 10.05 -44.42
C GLY A 37 -2.55 11.01 -43.23
N VAL A 38 -2.29 12.28 -43.56
CA VAL A 38 -2.10 13.35 -42.59
C VAL A 38 -3.14 14.45 -42.84
N THR A 39 -3.59 15.10 -41.78
CA THR A 39 -4.48 16.26 -41.78
C THR A 39 -3.79 17.46 -41.17
N GLU A 40 -3.98 18.63 -41.78
CA GLU A 40 -3.54 19.90 -41.19
C GLU A 40 -4.50 20.32 -40.07
N ILE A 41 -3.92 20.70 -38.92
CA ILE A 41 -4.63 21.35 -37.82
C ILE A 41 -4.15 22.79 -37.75
N LEU A 42 -5.09 23.72 -37.89
CA LEU A 42 -4.86 25.15 -37.74
C LEU A 42 -4.68 25.51 -36.25
N GLN A 43 -3.53 26.09 -35.89
CA GLN A 43 -3.31 26.62 -34.54
C GLN A 43 -3.60 28.12 -34.49
N GLY A 44 -4.82 28.46 -34.05
CA GLY A 44 -5.15 29.82 -33.61
C GLY A 44 -4.87 30.94 -34.64
N PRO A 45 -4.76 32.20 -34.18
CA PRO A 45 -4.70 33.36 -35.08
C PRO A 45 -3.36 33.55 -35.82
N ASN A 46 -2.29 32.85 -35.43
CA ASN A 46 -0.94 33.01 -36.01
C ASN A 46 -0.61 32.04 -37.16
N ASN A 47 -1.56 31.23 -37.64
CA ASN A 47 -1.40 30.33 -38.80
C ASN A 47 -0.26 29.28 -38.71
N ASP A 48 0.23 28.95 -37.51
CA ASP A 48 1.16 27.82 -37.36
C ASP A 48 0.44 26.52 -37.70
N LYS A 49 0.91 25.84 -38.74
CA LYS A 49 0.32 24.60 -39.26
C LYS A 49 0.96 23.40 -38.58
N MET A 50 0.15 22.59 -37.90
CA MET A 50 0.61 21.32 -37.36
C MET A 50 0.01 20.15 -38.14
N MET A 51 0.87 19.23 -38.55
CA MET A 51 0.49 18.01 -39.25
C MET A 51 0.15 16.92 -38.24
N MET A 52 -1.02 16.29 -38.39
CA MET A 52 -1.47 15.19 -37.54
C MET A 52 -1.89 13.98 -38.38
N MET A 53 -1.47 12.78 -38.00
CA MET A 53 -1.96 11.54 -38.63
C MET A 53 -3.47 11.38 -38.42
N ARG A 54 -4.18 10.91 -39.45
CA ARG A 54 -5.61 10.58 -39.27
C ARG A 54 -5.78 9.46 -38.25
N GLU A 55 -6.87 9.53 -37.49
CA GLU A 55 -7.19 8.47 -36.53
C GLU A 55 -7.49 7.16 -37.27
N THR A 56 -6.86 6.08 -36.83
CA THR A 56 -7.05 4.72 -37.33
C THR A 56 -7.54 3.83 -36.19
N TYR A 57 -7.45 2.51 -36.34
CA TYR A 57 -7.82 1.57 -35.29
C TYR A 57 -6.57 0.98 -34.62
N PRO A 58 -6.55 0.87 -33.28
CA PRO A 58 -5.44 0.25 -32.56
C PRO A 58 -5.42 -1.27 -32.80
N LEU A 59 -4.23 -1.88 -32.82
CA LEU A 59 -4.12 -3.33 -32.98
C LEU A 59 -4.63 -4.07 -31.73
N SER A 60 -5.34 -5.18 -31.94
CA SER A 60 -5.93 -5.97 -30.86
C SER A 60 -4.87 -6.68 -30.01
N MET A 61 -5.16 -6.87 -28.71
CA MET A 61 -4.30 -7.65 -27.82
C MET A 61 -4.09 -9.09 -28.32
N THR A 62 -5.11 -9.70 -28.93
CA THR A 62 -5.03 -11.04 -29.52
C THR A 62 -3.97 -11.11 -30.62
N LEU A 63 -4.01 -10.17 -31.58
CA LEU A 63 -3.01 -10.11 -32.65
C LEU A 63 -1.61 -9.89 -32.09
N LEU A 64 -1.46 -8.92 -31.19
CA LEU A 64 -0.16 -8.56 -30.60
C LEU A 64 0.45 -9.71 -29.79
N SER A 65 -0.37 -10.48 -29.06
CA SER A 65 0.09 -11.57 -28.19
C SER A 65 0.76 -12.73 -28.92
N GLY A 66 0.45 -12.94 -30.21
CA GLY A 66 1.08 -13.99 -31.02
C GLY A 66 2.28 -13.52 -31.84
N LEU A 67 2.69 -12.24 -31.73
CA LEU A 67 3.87 -11.74 -32.42
C LEU A 67 5.16 -12.27 -31.78
N SER A 68 6.16 -12.57 -32.61
CA SER A 68 7.48 -12.95 -32.13
C SER A 68 8.11 -11.82 -31.30
N VAL A 69 8.89 -12.20 -30.26
CA VAL A 69 9.60 -11.22 -29.40
C VAL A 69 10.50 -10.29 -30.22
N ASN A 70 11.11 -10.81 -31.29
CA ASN A 70 11.95 -10.02 -32.21
C ASN A 70 11.12 -8.93 -32.93
N LEU A 71 9.94 -9.30 -33.46
CA LEU A 71 9.05 -8.31 -34.08
C LEU A 71 8.55 -7.29 -33.05
N CYS A 72 8.13 -7.73 -31.86
CA CYS A 72 7.70 -6.83 -30.79
C CYS A 72 8.77 -5.79 -30.45
N LEU A 73 10.03 -6.21 -30.33
CA LEU A 73 11.14 -5.31 -30.08
C LEU A 73 11.28 -4.29 -31.22
N LYS A 74 11.30 -4.74 -32.48
CA LYS A 74 11.40 -3.86 -33.66
C LYS A 74 10.25 -2.85 -33.72
N LEU A 75 9.01 -3.31 -33.48
CA LEU A 75 7.84 -2.44 -33.43
C LEU A 75 7.95 -1.39 -32.33
N ALA A 76 8.40 -1.76 -31.13
CA ALA A 76 8.58 -0.80 -30.04
C ALA A 76 9.56 0.31 -30.44
N TYR A 77 10.69 -0.04 -31.06
CA TYR A 77 11.63 0.95 -31.58
C TYR A 77 11.01 1.83 -32.67
N GLN A 78 10.32 1.24 -33.67
CA GLN A 78 9.71 2.00 -34.76
C GLN A 78 8.58 2.92 -34.28
N PHE A 79 7.78 2.48 -33.29
CA PHE A 79 6.79 3.32 -32.65
C PHE A 79 7.44 4.46 -31.86
N GLU A 80 8.49 4.21 -31.09
CA GLU A 80 9.21 5.28 -30.38
C GLU A 80 9.76 6.35 -31.33
N GLU A 81 10.34 5.93 -32.47
CA GLU A 81 10.79 6.85 -33.52
C GLU A 81 9.62 7.67 -34.08
N ALA A 82 8.51 7.03 -34.44
CA ALA A 82 7.36 7.71 -35.02
C ALA A 82 6.64 8.64 -34.03
N ILE A 83 6.49 8.22 -32.77
CA ILE A 83 5.72 8.91 -31.73
C ILE A 83 6.51 10.09 -31.14
N PHE A 84 7.80 9.90 -30.84
CA PHE A 84 8.58 10.87 -30.07
C PHE A 84 9.61 11.66 -30.89
N LEU A 85 10.12 11.07 -31.98
CA LEU A 85 11.15 11.69 -32.82
C LEU A 85 10.60 12.19 -34.16
N GLY A 86 9.42 11.73 -34.56
CA GLY A 86 8.68 12.19 -35.73
C GLY A 86 8.29 13.68 -35.69
N GLN A 87 8.01 14.23 -36.88
CA GLN A 87 7.56 15.62 -37.05
C GLN A 87 6.03 15.76 -37.06
N VAL A 88 5.30 14.67 -37.29
CA VAL A 88 3.83 14.62 -37.38
C VAL A 88 3.28 14.11 -36.06
N VAL A 89 2.19 14.71 -35.58
CA VAL A 89 1.52 14.23 -34.37
C VAL A 89 0.91 12.85 -34.62
N PRO A 90 1.23 11.83 -33.79
CA PRO A 90 0.76 10.47 -34.01
C PRO A 90 -0.75 10.36 -33.77
N SER A 91 -1.36 9.37 -34.41
CA SER A 91 -2.74 8.98 -34.10
C SER A 91 -2.83 8.36 -32.71
N ILE A 92 -3.97 8.50 -32.03
CA ILE A 92 -4.19 7.89 -30.72
C ILE A 92 -4.10 6.37 -30.84
N ALA A 93 -4.54 5.79 -31.96
CA ALA A 93 -4.47 4.36 -32.24
C ALA A 93 -3.02 3.82 -32.27
N MET A 94 -2.08 4.59 -32.82
CA MET A 94 -0.66 4.23 -32.82
C MET A 94 -0.10 4.22 -31.38
N VAL A 95 -0.39 5.27 -30.61
CA VAL A 95 0.02 5.38 -29.20
C VAL A 95 -0.57 4.26 -28.35
N GLU A 96 -1.86 3.98 -28.52
CA GLU A 96 -2.57 2.90 -27.82
C GLU A 96 -2.00 1.52 -28.19
N THR A 97 -1.62 1.31 -29.45
CA THR A 97 -0.94 0.08 -29.89
C THR A 97 0.46 -0.07 -29.28
N TYR A 98 1.23 1.02 -29.19
CA TYR A 98 2.51 1.03 -28.49
C TYR A 98 2.36 0.66 -27.02
N VAL A 99 1.37 1.25 -26.33
CA VAL A 99 1.05 0.91 -24.93
C VAL A 99 0.70 -0.58 -24.80
N ARG A 100 -0.18 -1.13 -25.65
CA ARG A 100 -0.55 -2.56 -25.62
C ARG A 100 0.65 -3.47 -25.83
N LEU A 101 1.53 -3.09 -26.74
CA LEU A 101 2.77 -3.81 -27.00
C LEU A 101 3.66 -3.87 -25.74
N LEU A 102 3.77 -2.75 -25.01
CA LEU A 102 4.50 -2.71 -23.75
C LEU A 102 3.86 -3.56 -22.65
N LEU A 103 2.52 -3.65 -22.61
CA LEU A 103 1.81 -4.49 -21.65
C LEU A 103 2.15 -5.98 -21.83
N ILE A 104 2.25 -6.46 -23.08
CA ILE A 104 2.60 -7.85 -23.38
C ILE A 104 4.09 -8.14 -23.43
N ALA A 105 4.93 -7.10 -23.39
CA ALA A 105 6.37 -7.25 -23.52
C ALA A 105 6.95 -8.01 -22.30
N PRO A 106 7.91 -8.93 -22.50
CA PRO A 106 8.65 -9.54 -21.39
C PRO A 106 9.26 -8.49 -20.45
N HIS A 107 9.30 -8.78 -19.15
CA HIS A 107 9.84 -7.88 -18.13
C HIS A 107 11.25 -7.35 -18.46
N SER A 108 12.10 -8.20 -19.05
CA SER A 108 13.47 -7.84 -19.46
C SER A 108 13.54 -6.77 -20.55
N LEU A 109 12.45 -6.55 -21.31
CA LEU A 109 12.39 -5.56 -22.38
C LEU A 109 11.82 -4.22 -21.92
N PHE A 110 11.19 -4.14 -20.75
CA PHE A 110 10.63 -2.90 -20.25
C PHE A 110 11.74 -1.94 -19.81
N ARG A 111 11.81 -0.74 -20.41
CA ARG A 111 12.87 0.26 -20.14
C ARG A 111 12.28 1.57 -19.62
N PRO A 112 13.00 2.31 -18.75
CA PRO A 112 12.54 3.64 -18.34
C PRO A 112 12.55 4.60 -19.54
N HIS A 113 11.40 5.20 -19.83
CA HIS A 113 11.20 5.99 -21.05
C HIS A 113 12.05 7.26 -21.07
N PHE A 114 12.06 8.05 -19.99
CA PHE A 114 12.83 9.31 -19.93
C PHE A 114 14.32 9.09 -20.22
N SER A 115 14.97 8.19 -19.47
CA SER A 115 16.40 7.92 -19.67
C SER A 115 16.70 7.39 -21.08
N THR A 116 15.84 6.51 -21.61
CA THR A 116 16.05 5.89 -22.93
C THR A 116 15.90 6.91 -24.05
N LEU A 117 14.88 7.77 -23.99
CA LEU A 117 14.64 8.80 -25.00
C LEU A 117 15.73 9.87 -24.97
N THR A 118 16.13 10.36 -23.79
CA THR A 118 17.21 11.34 -23.67
C THR A 118 18.56 10.79 -24.13
N GLN A 119 18.84 9.51 -23.92
CA GLN A 119 20.06 8.86 -24.44
C GLN A 119 20.10 8.82 -25.97
N ARG A 120 18.95 8.57 -26.62
CA ARG A 120 18.88 8.57 -28.09
C ARG A 120 18.90 9.99 -28.67
N ALA A 121 18.21 10.92 -28.02
CA ALA A 121 18.07 12.30 -28.46
C ALA A 121 18.08 13.24 -27.24
N PRO A 122 19.24 13.84 -26.89
CA PRO A 122 19.38 14.65 -25.67
C PRO A 122 18.39 15.81 -25.56
N ALA A 123 18.00 16.41 -26.69
CA ALA A 123 17.07 17.53 -26.76
C ALA A 123 15.59 17.10 -26.91
N VAL A 124 15.26 15.80 -26.90
CA VAL A 124 13.88 15.35 -27.21
C VAL A 124 12.83 15.90 -26.24
N LEU A 125 13.17 16.00 -24.95
CA LEU A 125 12.26 16.48 -23.91
C LEU A 125 12.13 18.00 -23.86
N SER A 126 12.95 18.75 -24.62
CA SER A 126 12.74 20.20 -24.76
C SER A 126 11.55 20.53 -25.68
N LYS A 127 11.11 19.56 -26.50
CA LYS A 127 9.89 19.67 -27.29
C LYS A 127 8.67 19.45 -26.38
N SER A 128 7.93 20.53 -26.11
CA SER A 128 6.77 20.51 -25.21
C SER A 128 5.72 19.45 -25.59
N GLY A 129 5.39 19.29 -26.89
CA GLY A 129 4.45 18.26 -27.35
C GLY A 129 4.89 16.82 -27.02
N VAL A 130 6.18 16.52 -27.11
CA VAL A 130 6.73 15.19 -26.77
C VAL A 130 6.65 14.96 -25.25
N SER A 131 7.04 15.94 -24.45
CA SER A 131 6.98 15.86 -23.00
C SER A 131 5.54 15.72 -22.49
N LEU A 132 4.58 16.44 -23.09
CA LEU A 132 3.15 16.28 -22.81
C LEU A 132 2.69 14.85 -23.13
N LEU A 133 2.90 14.39 -24.36
CA LEU A 133 2.47 13.04 -24.77
C LEU A 133 3.06 11.95 -23.88
N LEU A 134 4.35 12.05 -23.56
CA LEU A 134 5.01 11.08 -22.69
C LEU A 134 4.39 11.09 -21.28
N LEU A 135 4.14 12.26 -20.68
CA LEU A 135 3.49 12.35 -19.38
C LEU A 135 2.04 11.84 -19.42
N GLU A 136 1.28 12.08 -20.49
CA GLU A 136 -0.08 11.56 -20.66
C GLU A 136 -0.07 10.01 -20.73
N ILE A 137 0.85 9.43 -21.51
CA ILE A 137 1.03 7.97 -21.58
C ILE A 137 1.41 7.42 -20.20
N LEU A 138 2.36 8.04 -19.51
CA LEU A 138 2.81 7.58 -18.20
C LEU A 138 1.69 7.63 -17.15
N ASN A 139 0.93 8.72 -17.12
CA ASN A 139 -0.11 8.93 -16.10
C ASN A 139 -1.35 8.06 -16.33
N TYR A 140 -1.82 7.98 -17.58
CA TYR A 140 -3.13 7.41 -17.88
C TYR A 140 -3.09 6.00 -18.49
N ARG A 141 -1.89 5.47 -18.77
CA ARG A 141 -1.71 4.14 -19.37
C ARG A 141 -0.65 3.30 -18.68
N LEU A 142 0.53 3.88 -18.42
CA LEU A 142 1.70 3.10 -18.00
C LEU A 142 1.99 3.11 -16.50
N LEU A 143 1.27 3.87 -15.67
CA LEU A 143 1.50 3.88 -14.23
C LEU A 143 1.41 2.47 -13.59
N PRO A 144 0.39 1.64 -13.89
CA PRO A 144 0.32 0.30 -13.29
C PRO A 144 1.46 -0.63 -13.73
N ILE A 145 1.93 -0.53 -14.97
CA ILE A 145 3.07 -1.34 -15.45
C ILE A 145 4.40 -0.86 -14.84
N TYR A 146 4.60 0.44 -14.66
CA TYR A 146 5.75 0.95 -13.91
C TYR A 146 5.78 0.40 -12.49
N ARG A 147 4.61 0.28 -11.84
CA ARG A 147 4.47 -0.31 -10.52
C ARG A 147 4.80 -1.80 -10.53
N TYR A 148 4.25 -2.54 -11.49
CA TYR A 148 4.51 -3.96 -11.68
C TYR A 148 6.00 -4.27 -11.86
N HIS A 149 6.73 -3.42 -12.59
CA HIS A 149 8.18 -3.55 -12.76
C HIS A 149 9.01 -2.92 -11.63
N ALA A 150 8.40 -2.42 -10.56
CA ALA A 150 9.06 -1.71 -9.46
C ALA A 150 9.92 -0.49 -9.91
N LYS A 151 9.49 0.21 -10.96
CA LYS A 151 10.21 1.38 -11.53
C LYS A 151 9.59 2.74 -11.16
N ASN A 152 8.67 2.77 -10.20
CA ASN A 152 8.01 4.01 -9.74
C ASN A 152 8.98 5.01 -9.10
N LYS A 153 9.93 4.53 -8.25
CA LYS A 153 10.90 5.41 -7.57
C LYS A 153 11.79 6.16 -8.58
N PRO A 154 12.44 5.51 -9.57
CA PRO A 154 13.16 6.21 -10.64
C PRO A 154 12.29 7.19 -11.42
N LEU A 155 11.08 6.79 -11.82
CA LEU A 155 10.17 7.63 -12.58
C LEU A 155 9.80 8.91 -11.81
N MET A 156 9.53 8.78 -10.51
CA MET A 156 9.24 9.92 -9.64
C MET A 156 10.40 10.93 -9.60
N TYR A 157 11.65 10.48 -9.56
CA TYR A 157 12.80 11.40 -9.63
C TYR A 157 12.89 12.14 -10.97
N ASP A 158 12.59 11.47 -12.09
CA ASP A 158 12.58 12.10 -13.40
C ASP A 158 11.45 13.15 -13.50
N VAL A 159 10.26 12.83 -13.00
CA VAL A 159 9.12 13.76 -12.96
C VAL A 159 9.39 14.93 -12.02
N ALA A 160 9.98 14.69 -10.85
CA ALA A 160 10.35 15.75 -9.90
C ALA A 160 11.30 16.80 -10.53
N LYS A 161 12.27 16.35 -11.34
CA LYS A 161 13.17 17.26 -12.08
C LYS A 161 12.40 18.11 -13.09
N ILE A 162 11.42 17.53 -13.79
CA ILE A 162 10.57 18.30 -14.72
C ILE A 162 9.78 19.36 -13.95
N ILE A 163 9.14 18.99 -12.83
CA ILE A 163 8.39 19.93 -12.00
C ILE A 163 9.29 21.07 -11.51
N SER A 164 10.47 20.75 -10.97
CA SER A 164 11.47 21.70 -10.52
C SER A 164 11.90 22.67 -11.64
N ALA A 165 12.08 22.16 -12.86
CA ALA A 165 12.45 22.96 -14.02
C ALA A 165 11.31 23.84 -14.58
N MET A 166 10.05 23.52 -14.29
CA MET A 166 8.87 24.21 -14.87
C MET A 166 8.14 25.13 -13.88
N LYS A 167 8.23 24.90 -12.57
CA LYS A 167 7.41 25.59 -11.56
C LYS A 167 7.46 27.12 -11.61
N GLY A 168 8.64 27.68 -11.89
CA GLY A 168 8.87 29.13 -12.01
C GLY A 168 8.82 29.67 -13.45
N LYS A 169 8.54 28.84 -14.46
CA LYS A 169 8.50 29.27 -15.87
C LYS A 169 7.12 29.81 -16.24
N ARG A 170 7.07 31.05 -16.74
CA ARG A 170 5.84 31.74 -17.13
C ARG A 170 5.08 31.01 -18.25
N GLY A 171 3.79 30.83 -18.05
CA GLY A 171 2.86 30.27 -19.04
C GLY A 171 2.97 28.76 -19.30
N GLU A 172 3.82 28.04 -18.57
CA GLU A 172 4.03 26.59 -18.72
C GLU A 172 3.07 25.75 -17.87
N HIS A 173 1.82 26.23 -17.73
CA HIS A 173 0.82 25.68 -16.81
C HIS A 173 0.42 24.25 -17.13
N ARG A 174 0.16 23.94 -18.41
CA ARG A 174 -0.33 22.61 -18.80
C ARG A 174 0.68 21.50 -18.49
N LEU A 175 1.93 21.68 -18.92
CA LEU A 175 3.00 20.71 -18.73
C LEU A 175 3.29 20.51 -17.24
N PHE A 176 3.40 21.62 -16.49
CA PHE A 176 3.62 21.58 -15.05
C PHE A 176 2.51 20.82 -14.32
N ARG A 177 1.23 21.15 -14.59
CA ARG A 177 0.10 20.51 -13.89
C ARG A 177 -0.06 19.04 -14.24
N LEU A 178 0.22 18.65 -15.48
CA LEU A 178 0.21 17.24 -15.86
C LEU A 178 1.33 16.46 -15.17
N ALA A 179 2.53 17.04 -15.09
CA ALA A 179 3.65 16.44 -14.35
C ALA A 179 3.36 16.33 -12.85
N GLU A 180 2.79 17.38 -12.26
CA GLU A 180 2.36 17.39 -10.86
C GLU A 180 1.30 16.30 -10.60
N ASN A 181 0.29 16.18 -11.48
CA ASN A 181 -0.75 15.16 -11.38
C ASN A 181 -0.21 13.72 -11.48
N LEU A 182 0.72 13.46 -12.41
CA LEU A 182 1.44 12.18 -12.47
C LEU A 182 2.22 11.92 -11.19
N CYS A 183 2.88 12.94 -10.64
CA CYS A 183 3.64 12.82 -9.41
C CYS A 183 2.72 12.51 -8.20
N MET A 184 1.52 13.09 -8.13
CA MET A 184 0.52 12.74 -7.10
C MET A 184 0.19 11.25 -7.17
N ASN A 185 -0.15 10.75 -8.36
CA ASN A 185 -0.45 9.33 -8.57
C ASN A 185 0.75 8.43 -8.25
N LEU A 186 1.98 8.86 -8.57
CA LEU A 186 3.20 8.12 -8.23
C LEU A 186 3.38 8.03 -6.72
N ILE A 187 3.26 9.14 -5.98
CA ILE A 187 3.38 9.17 -4.52
C ILE A 187 2.31 8.27 -3.89
N LEU A 188 1.04 8.40 -4.31
CA LEU A 188 -0.08 7.60 -3.80
C LEU A 188 0.02 6.10 -4.19
N SER A 189 0.84 5.74 -5.18
CA SER A 189 1.08 4.35 -5.56
C SER A 189 2.08 3.61 -4.67
N LEU A 190 2.88 4.36 -3.89
CA LEU A 190 3.95 3.82 -3.07
C LEU A 190 3.38 3.12 -1.84
N ARG A 191 3.76 1.84 -1.68
CA ARG A 191 3.35 0.98 -0.57
C ARG A 191 4.40 0.89 0.56
N ASP A 192 5.51 1.58 0.40
CA ASP A 192 6.67 1.49 1.28
C ASP A 192 7.37 2.85 1.38
N PHE A 193 8.22 2.98 2.40
CA PHE A 193 9.04 4.15 2.65
C PHE A 193 9.89 4.53 1.43
N PHE A 194 10.02 5.83 1.22
CA PHE A 194 10.81 6.38 0.14
C PHE A 194 11.47 7.70 0.55
N LEU A 195 12.64 7.94 -0.03
CA LEU A 195 13.37 9.19 0.14
C LEU A 195 13.09 10.12 -1.03
N VAL A 196 12.58 11.33 -0.73
CA VAL A 196 12.34 12.38 -1.73
C VAL A 196 13.66 12.85 -2.35
N LYS A 197 14.73 12.96 -1.54
CA LYS A 197 16.11 13.14 -2.02
C LYS A 197 17.03 12.11 -1.38
N LYS A 198 17.94 11.55 -2.18
CA LYS A 198 18.91 10.54 -1.72
C LYS A 198 19.86 11.07 -0.64
N GLU A 199 20.28 12.33 -0.74
CA GLU A 199 21.31 12.90 0.14
C GLU A 199 20.77 13.44 1.47
N LEU A 200 19.44 13.42 1.70
CA LEU A 200 18.76 13.95 2.90
C LEU A 200 19.18 15.37 3.33
N LYS A 201 19.82 16.13 2.43
CA LYS A 201 20.30 17.50 2.66
C LYS A 201 19.41 18.51 1.94
N GLY A 202 19.14 19.61 2.64
CA GLY A 202 18.36 20.73 2.11
C GLY A 202 16.89 20.38 1.87
N PRO A 203 16.09 21.37 1.42
CA PRO A 203 14.66 21.19 1.19
C PRO A 203 14.37 20.28 -0.02
N THR A 204 13.17 19.71 -0.06
CA THR A 204 12.68 18.96 -1.23
C THR A 204 12.56 19.87 -2.46
N GLU A 205 12.60 19.24 -3.64
CA GLU A 205 12.26 19.91 -4.91
C GLU A 205 10.76 19.87 -5.22
N PHE A 206 9.99 19.22 -4.35
CA PHE A 206 8.55 19.11 -4.45
C PHE A 206 7.88 20.47 -4.20
N THR A 207 6.73 20.64 -4.84
CA THR A 207 5.80 21.73 -4.55
C THR A 207 5.17 21.50 -3.18
N GLU A 208 4.58 22.53 -2.60
CA GLU A 208 3.84 22.39 -1.34
C GLU A 208 2.74 21.33 -1.44
N THR A 209 2.01 21.29 -2.55
CA THR A 209 1.02 20.25 -2.86
C THR A 209 1.60 18.84 -2.75
N LEU A 210 2.73 18.58 -3.41
CA LEU A 210 3.37 17.26 -3.40
C LEU A 210 3.98 16.92 -2.04
N ASN A 211 4.51 17.89 -1.32
CA ASN A 211 4.97 17.72 0.05
C ASN A 211 3.82 17.25 0.96
N ARG A 212 2.65 17.89 0.89
CA ARG A 212 1.48 17.52 1.68
C ARG A 212 0.97 16.13 1.34
N ILE A 213 0.86 15.79 0.05
CA ILE A 213 0.46 14.46 -0.40
C ILE A 213 1.49 13.41 0.07
N THR A 214 2.78 13.73 0.09
CA THR A 214 3.82 12.85 0.62
C THR A 214 3.61 12.54 2.10
N ILE A 215 3.31 13.56 2.92
CA ILE A 215 3.02 13.37 4.35
C ILE A 215 1.76 12.50 4.55
N VAL A 216 0.69 12.75 3.78
CA VAL A 216 -0.53 11.93 3.83
C VAL A 216 -0.24 10.48 3.44
N ASN A 217 0.51 10.26 2.37
CA ASN A 217 0.88 8.90 1.94
C ASN A 217 1.77 8.19 2.96
N LEU A 218 2.71 8.90 3.58
CA LEU A 218 3.51 8.37 4.69
C LEU A 218 2.62 7.98 5.88
N ALA A 219 1.65 8.81 6.25
CA ALA A 219 0.71 8.50 7.33
C ALA A 219 -0.13 7.26 7.04
N ILE A 220 -0.67 7.14 5.82
CA ILE A 220 -1.41 5.96 5.37
C ILE A 220 -0.50 4.72 5.38
N THR A 221 0.70 4.83 4.83
CA THR A 221 1.65 3.70 4.72
C THR A 221 2.07 3.20 6.10
N ILE A 222 2.53 4.10 6.98
CA ILE A 222 2.98 3.74 8.34
C ILE A 222 1.83 3.15 9.14
N LYS A 223 0.64 3.76 9.12
CA LYS A 223 -0.50 3.26 9.91
C LYS A 223 -1.02 1.90 9.41
N THR A 224 -1.00 1.65 8.10
CA THR A 224 -1.61 0.45 7.51
C THR A 224 -0.64 -0.66 7.16
N ARG A 225 0.68 -0.41 7.16
CA ARG A 225 1.73 -1.36 6.78
C ARG A 225 3.00 -1.29 7.63
N GLY A 226 3.20 -0.22 8.39
CA GLY A 226 4.39 0.05 9.21
C GLY A 226 5.69 0.26 8.41
N LEU A 227 6.76 0.64 9.11
CA LEU A 227 8.10 0.76 8.52
C LEU A 227 8.84 -0.58 8.54
N ALA A 228 9.16 -1.10 7.36
CA ALA A 228 9.74 -2.43 7.19
C ALA A 228 11.17 -2.57 7.74
N GLU A 229 12.00 -1.53 7.62
CA GLU A 229 13.44 -1.57 7.90
C GLU A 229 13.85 -0.59 9.02
N VAL A 230 14.90 -0.94 9.77
CA VAL A 230 15.45 -0.11 10.86
C VAL A 230 15.97 1.23 10.33
N GLU A 231 16.63 1.20 9.17
CA GLU A 231 17.21 2.40 8.55
C GLU A 231 16.14 3.44 8.22
N HIS A 232 14.96 3.00 7.76
CA HIS A 232 13.84 3.89 7.46
C HIS A 232 13.36 4.66 8.69
N MET A 233 13.39 4.04 9.88
CA MET A 233 13.06 4.75 11.12
C MET A 233 14.06 5.86 11.44
N LEU A 234 15.35 5.65 11.15
CA LEU A 234 16.40 6.65 11.34
C LEU A 234 16.27 7.81 10.34
N TYR A 235 15.83 7.52 9.12
CA TYR A 235 15.67 8.52 8.06
C TYR A 235 14.33 9.26 8.12
N LEU A 236 13.33 8.77 8.86
CA LEU A 236 11.99 9.38 8.92
C LEU A 236 12.06 10.83 9.39
N GLN A 237 12.70 11.10 10.53
CA GLN A 237 12.77 12.47 11.08
C GLN A 237 13.52 13.44 10.14
N PRO A 238 14.72 13.12 9.62
CA PRO A 238 15.38 13.95 8.60
C PRO A 238 14.53 14.17 7.34
N LEU A 239 13.80 13.15 6.90
CA LEU A 239 12.91 13.25 5.74
C LEU A 239 11.74 14.21 6.01
N LEU A 240 11.10 14.11 7.18
CA LEU A 240 10.03 15.02 7.59
C LEU A 240 10.54 16.46 7.66
N GLU A 241 11.73 16.69 8.24
CA GLU A 241 12.36 18.01 8.28
C GLU A 241 12.63 18.55 6.87
N GLN A 242 13.15 17.72 5.97
CA GLN A 242 13.39 18.08 4.57
C GLN A 242 12.10 18.44 3.82
N ILE A 243 11.02 17.66 3.97
CA ILE A 243 9.70 17.93 3.35
C ILE A 243 9.10 19.22 3.91
N MET A 244 9.24 19.43 5.22
CA MET A 244 8.61 20.55 5.90
C MET A 244 9.44 21.84 5.87
N ALA A 245 10.66 21.80 5.32
CA ALA A 245 11.54 22.97 5.22
C ALA A 245 10.94 24.09 4.33
N THR A 246 10.19 23.72 3.28
CA THR A 246 9.56 24.66 2.33
C THR A 246 8.04 24.76 2.49
N SER A 247 7.44 23.94 3.34
CA SER A 247 5.98 23.88 3.52
C SER A 247 5.52 24.96 4.51
N GLN A 248 4.52 25.77 4.12
CA GLN A 248 4.02 26.88 4.92
C GLN A 248 2.76 26.52 5.72
N HIS A 249 1.97 25.57 5.22
CA HIS A 249 0.71 25.18 5.86
C HIS A 249 0.88 24.11 6.94
N THR A 250 0.03 24.19 7.95
CA THR A 250 -0.09 23.22 9.05
C THR A 250 -1.17 22.17 8.75
N TRP A 251 -1.39 21.28 9.71
CA TRP A 251 -2.43 20.25 9.67
C TRP A 251 -3.42 20.52 10.81
N SER A 252 -4.71 20.37 10.53
CA SER A 252 -5.75 20.49 11.56
C SER A 252 -5.63 19.37 12.60
N GLU A 253 -6.13 19.63 13.81
CA GLU A 253 -6.23 18.60 14.85
C GLU A 253 -7.08 17.41 14.39
N LYS A 254 -8.15 17.68 13.64
CA LYS A 254 -9.05 16.66 13.07
C LYS A 254 -8.34 15.70 12.12
N THR A 255 -7.36 16.19 11.38
CA THR A 255 -6.48 15.35 10.57
C THR A 255 -5.43 14.65 11.42
N LEU A 256 -4.69 15.42 12.24
CA LEU A 256 -3.53 14.92 12.98
C LEU A 256 -3.90 13.78 13.94
N ARG A 257 -5.14 13.74 14.48
CA ARG A 257 -5.60 12.64 15.33
C ARG A 257 -5.55 11.27 14.65
N TYR A 258 -5.68 11.23 13.32
CA TYR A 258 -5.63 9.98 12.56
C TYR A 258 -4.22 9.58 12.12
N PHE A 259 -3.26 10.52 12.14
CA PHE A 259 -1.86 10.24 11.79
C PHE A 259 -1.21 9.31 12.83
N PRO A 260 -0.31 8.40 12.40
CA PRO A 260 0.46 7.59 13.32
C PRO A 260 1.35 8.48 14.20
N PRO A 261 1.61 8.12 15.48
CA PRO A 261 2.38 8.93 16.42
C PRO A 261 3.73 9.40 15.86
N LEU A 262 4.45 8.51 15.14
CA LEU A 262 5.74 8.81 14.51
C LEU A 262 5.73 10.01 13.57
N ILE A 263 4.59 10.33 12.95
CA ILE A 263 4.43 11.52 12.10
C ILE A 263 3.77 12.64 12.89
N ARG A 264 2.70 12.32 13.62
CA ARG A 264 1.91 13.30 14.37
C ARG A 264 2.78 14.11 15.32
N ASP A 265 3.66 13.45 16.07
CA ASP A 265 4.46 14.09 17.11
C ASP A 265 5.55 15.00 16.51
N SER A 266 5.98 14.78 15.26
CA SER A 266 6.89 15.67 14.53
C SER A 266 6.18 16.87 13.87
N LEU A 267 4.85 16.79 13.70
CA LEU A 267 4.05 17.84 13.07
C LEU A 267 3.28 18.70 14.07
N ILE A 268 2.99 18.17 15.26
CA ILE A 268 2.30 18.88 16.34
C ILE A 268 3.13 20.08 16.80
N GLY A 269 2.47 21.22 17.02
CA GLY A 269 3.13 22.44 17.50
C GLY A 269 3.82 23.29 16.43
N ARG A 270 3.75 22.92 15.14
CA ARG A 270 4.20 23.83 14.07
C ARG A 270 3.35 25.09 14.04
N MET A 271 4.01 26.24 13.92
CA MET A 271 3.33 27.53 13.82
C MET A 271 2.51 27.62 12.53
N ASP A 272 1.23 27.95 12.70
CA ASP A 272 0.36 28.28 11.59
C ASP A 272 0.66 29.69 11.07
N LYS A 273 1.02 29.78 9.79
CA LYS A 273 1.35 31.04 9.11
C LYS A 273 0.14 31.72 8.47
N ARG A 274 -1.06 31.12 8.48
CA ARG A 274 -2.26 31.72 7.88
C ARG A 274 -2.59 33.07 8.49
N GLY A 275 -2.51 33.20 9.82
CA GLY A 275 -2.73 34.49 10.50
C GLY A 275 -1.76 35.58 10.03
N GLN A 276 -0.49 35.23 9.77
CA GLN A 276 0.51 36.16 9.22
C GLN A 276 0.19 36.53 7.76
N ALA A 277 -0.27 35.57 6.96
CA ALA A 277 -0.70 35.83 5.58
C ALA A 277 -1.91 36.78 5.53
N ILE A 278 -2.88 36.62 6.43
CA ILE A 278 -4.02 37.53 6.55
C ILE A 278 -3.59 38.93 7.02
N GLN A 279 -2.66 39.04 7.97
CA GLN A 279 -2.10 40.35 8.36
C GLN A 279 -1.38 41.03 7.18
N ALA A 280 -0.60 40.27 6.41
CA ALA A 280 0.07 40.78 5.22
C ALA A 280 -0.94 41.20 4.13
N TRP A 281 -2.05 40.47 3.99
CA TRP A 281 -3.17 40.86 3.13
C TRP A 281 -3.76 42.20 3.57
N GLN A 282 -4.13 42.36 4.84
CA GLN A 282 -4.73 43.60 5.36
C GLN A 282 -3.83 44.84 5.14
N GLN A 283 -2.51 44.67 5.20
CA GLN A 283 -1.55 45.75 4.90
C GLN A 283 -1.47 46.08 3.39
N ALA A 284 -1.62 45.07 2.53
CA ALA A 284 -1.54 45.23 1.07
C ALA A 284 -2.89 45.54 0.41
N GLU A 285 -4.01 45.29 1.10
CA GLU A 285 -5.37 45.25 0.57
C GLU A 285 -5.70 46.49 -0.26
N THR A 286 -5.53 47.69 0.31
CA THR A 286 -5.85 48.95 -0.39
C THR A 286 -5.09 49.07 -1.71
N THR A 287 -3.81 48.69 -1.73
CA THR A 287 -2.98 48.76 -2.93
C THR A 287 -3.40 47.71 -3.95
N VAL A 288 -3.64 46.47 -3.51
CA VAL A 288 -4.06 45.36 -4.38
C VAL A 288 -5.43 45.65 -5.00
N ILE A 289 -6.40 46.13 -4.21
CA ILE A 289 -7.75 46.47 -4.70
C ILE A 289 -7.69 47.61 -5.71
N ASN A 290 -6.85 48.63 -5.48
CA ASN A 290 -6.65 49.71 -6.47
C ASN A 290 -6.06 49.19 -7.79
N GLN A 291 -5.04 48.33 -7.72
CA GLN A 291 -4.45 47.70 -8.91
C GLN A 291 -5.47 46.79 -9.63
N CYS A 292 -6.23 46.00 -8.88
CA CYS A 292 -7.27 45.13 -9.43
C CYS A 292 -8.39 45.95 -10.07
N THR A 293 -8.79 47.08 -9.50
CA THR A 293 -9.83 47.94 -10.08
C THR A 293 -9.39 48.51 -11.43
N GLN A 294 -8.14 48.95 -11.54
CA GLN A 294 -7.57 49.43 -12.81
C GLN A 294 -7.48 48.31 -13.85
N LEU A 295 -7.07 47.10 -13.43
CA LEU A 295 -6.90 45.95 -14.32
C LEU A 295 -8.23 45.30 -14.75
N LEU A 296 -9.20 45.23 -13.83
CA LEU A 296 -10.37 44.36 -13.91
C LEU A 296 -11.68 45.12 -14.00
N SER A 297 -11.72 46.45 -14.00
CA SER A 297 -12.99 47.15 -14.29
C SER A 297 -13.55 46.73 -15.67
N PRO A 298 -14.88 46.69 -15.87
CA PRO A 298 -15.45 46.27 -17.16
C PRO A 298 -14.99 47.11 -18.35
N SER A 299 -14.65 48.38 -18.09
CA SER A 299 -14.08 49.33 -19.06
C SER A 299 -12.55 49.40 -19.04
N ALA A 300 -11.86 48.47 -18.38
CA ALA A 300 -10.41 48.49 -18.25
C ALA A 300 -9.71 48.38 -19.62
N ASP A 301 -8.72 49.24 -19.84
CA ASP A 301 -7.88 49.19 -21.05
C ASP A 301 -7.09 47.87 -21.11
N PRO A 302 -7.24 47.06 -22.18
CA PRO A 302 -6.48 45.83 -22.36
C PRO A 302 -4.95 46.01 -22.34
N THR A 303 -4.43 47.21 -22.63
CA THR A 303 -2.98 47.48 -22.59
C THR A 303 -2.40 47.51 -21.18
N TYR A 304 -3.25 47.78 -20.16
CA TYR A 304 -2.84 47.81 -18.76
C TYR A 304 -2.32 46.46 -18.25
N VAL A 305 -2.69 45.34 -18.89
CA VAL A 305 -2.15 44.00 -18.61
C VAL A 305 -0.61 44.02 -18.64
N THR A 306 -0.01 44.68 -19.63
CA THR A 306 1.45 44.78 -19.75
C THR A 306 2.05 45.58 -18.60
N THR A 307 1.42 46.71 -18.26
CA THR A 307 1.81 47.57 -17.14
C THR A 307 1.74 46.82 -15.80
N TYR A 308 0.68 46.04 -15.58
CA TYR A 308 0.54 45.23 -14.39
C TYR A 308 1.67 44.18 -14.31
N LEU A 309 1.94 43.46 -15.40
CA LEU A 309 2.98 42.43 -15.43
C LEU A 309 4.40 42.97 -15.27
N SER A 310 4.67 44.21 -15.71
CA SER A 310 5.99 44.84 -15.57
C SER A 310 6.19 45.55 -14.23
N HIS A 311 5.17 46.24 -13.71
CA HIS A 311 5.35 47.17 -12.58
C HIS A 311 4.71 46.72 -11.26
N SER A 312 3.83 45.69 -11.25
CA SER A 312 3.29 45.21 -9.97
C SER A 312 4.37 44.56 -9.12
N PHE A 313 4.40 44.87 -7.83
CA PHE A 313 5.31 44.23 -6.87
C PHE A 313 5.01 42.72 -6.81
N PRO A 314 6.02 41.84 -6.87
CA PRO A 314 5.81 40.39 -6.80
C PRO A 314 4.98 39.95 -5.59
N GLN A 315 5.18 40.59 -4.43
CA GLN A 315 4.42 40.33 -3.21
C GLN A 315 2.93 40.67 -3.33
N HIS A 316 2.54 41.58 -4.22
CA HIS A 316 1.13 41.95 -4.45
C HIS A 316 0.47 41.03 -5.48
N ARG A 317 1.25 40.44 -6.40
CA ARG A 317 0.74 39.53 -7.44
C ARG A 317 0.13 38.24 -6.86
N GLN A 318 0.58 37.80 -5.69
CA GLN A 318 0.00 36.63 -5.01
C GLN A 318 -1.44 36.86 -4.51
N TYR A 319 -1.89 38.12 -4.47
CA TYR A 319 -3.24 38.49 -4.04
C TYR A 319 -4.16 38.83 -5.22
N LEU A 320 -3.74 38.62 -6.47
CA LEU A 320 -4.53 38.97 -7.65
C LEU A 320 -5.89 38.27 -7.65
N CYS A 321 -5.91 36.97 -7.38
CA CYS A 321 -7.17 36.21 -7.32
C CYS A 321 -8.04 36.63 -6.13
N ALA A 322 -7.44 36.95 -4.99
CA ALA A 322 -8.15 37.47 -3.81
C ALA A 322 -8.79 38.84 -4.10
N GLY A 323 -8.04 39.76 -4.71
CA GLY A 323 -8.54 41.08 -5.11
C GLY A 323 -9.62 41.00 -6.18
N ALA A 324 -9.47 40.12 -7.17
CA ALA A 324 -10.51 39.85 -8.17
C ALA A 324 -11.80 39.34 -7.50
N TRP A 325 -11.70 38.40 -6.56
CA TRP A 325 -12.84 37.87 -5.81
C TRP A 325 -13.54 38.96 -4.98
N MET A 326 -12.77 39.82 -4.29
CA MET A 326 -13.32 40.94 -3.51
C MET A 326 -14.11 41.92 -4.38
N LEU A 327 -13.61 42.27 -5.57
CA LEU A 327 -14.28 43.19 -6.49
C LEU A 327 -15.59 42.63 -7.06
N MET A 328 -15.75 41.32 -7.11
CA MET A 328 -17.00 40.70 -7.56
C MET A 328 -18.14 40.97 -6.59
N ASN A 329 -17.90 40.88 -5.27
CA ASN A 329 -18.93 41.06 -4.23
C ASN A 329 -20.26 40.29 -4.48
N GLY A 330 -20.20 39.12 -5.12
CA GLY A 330 -21.38 38.33 -5.50
C GLY A 330 -22.01 38.71 -6.85
N HIS A 331 -21.42 39.65 -7.58
CA HIS A 331 -21.75 40.10 -8.93
C HIS A 331 -20.60 39.79 -9.89
N PRO A 332 -20.47 38.55 -10.38
CA PRO A 332 -19.32 38.13 -11.18
C PRO A 332 -19.05 38.96 -12.45
N GLU A 333 -20.11 39.53 -13.02
CA GLU A 333 -20.07 40.43 -14.17
C GLU A 333 -19.34 41.76 -13.92
N SER A 334 -19.00 42.10 -12.67
CA SER A 334 -18.32 43.34 -12.32
C SER A 334 -16.83 43.36 -12.71
N ILE A 335 -16.25 42.22 -13.11
CA ILE A 335 -14.84 42.11 -13.47
C ILE A 335 -14.59 41.74 -14.94
N ASN A 336 -13.51 42.28 -15.50
CA ASN A 336 -12.99 41.94 -16.82
C ASN A 336 -12.20 40.63 -16.76
N SER A 337 -12.90 39.52 -16.98
CA SER A 337 -12.35 38.16 -17.00
C SER A 337 -11.30 37.94 -18.11
N THR A 338 -11.36 38.72 -19.19
CA THR A 338 -10.39 38.64 -20.29
C THR A 338 -9.01 39.15 -19.86
N ASN A 339 -8.96 40.30 -19.20
CA ASN A 339 -7.70 40.84 -18.66
C ASN A 339 -7.13 39.93 -17.57
N LEU A 340 -7.98 39.44 -16.66
CA LEU A 340 -7.56 38.48 -15.63
C LEU A 340 -6.94 37.22 -16.25
N GLY A 341 -7.62 36.63 -17.24
CA GLY A 341 -7.13 35.45 -17.95
C GLY A 341 -5.81 35.68 -18.68
N ARG A 342 -5.57 36.88 -19.24
CA ARG A 342 -4.29 37.24 -19.85
C ARG A 342 -3.16 37.30 -18.81
N VAL A 343 -3.40 37.95 -17.66
CA VAL A 343 -2.40 38.04 -16.59
C VAL A 343 -2.08 36.65 -16.02
N LEU A 344 -3.09 35.85 -15.68
CA LEU A 344 -2.91 34.53 -15.09
C LEU A 344 -2.12 33.57 -16.00
N ARG A 345 -2.27 33.70 -17.32
CA ARG A 345 -1.48 32.92 -18.30
C ARG A 345 0.00 33.31 -18.31
N GLU A 346 0.34 34.55 -17.98
CA GLU A 346 1.73 35.04 -17.93
C GLU A 346 2.40 34.83 -16.58
N LEU A 347 1.64 34.50 -15.53
CA LEU A 347 2.21 34.04 -14.27
C LEU A 347 2.85 32.66 -14.41
N SER A 348 3.78 32.34 -13.52
CA SER A 348 4.28 30.98 -13.37
C SER A 348 3.23 30.06 -12.70
N PRO A 349 3.30 28.74 -12.92
CA PRO A 349 2.37 27.80 -12.27
C PRO A 349 2.41 27.87 -10.74
N GLU A 350 3.58 28.10 -10.15
CA GLU A 350 3.75 28.24 -8.70
C GLU A 350 3.10 29.52 -8.17
N GLU A 351 3.22 30.65 -8.90
CA GLU A 351 2.50 31.90 -8.56
C GLU A 351 0.98 31.72 -8.63
N VAL A 352 0.46 30.95 -9.59
CA VAL A 352 -0.98 30.64 -9.68
C VAL A 352 -1.44 29.76 -8.51
N THR A 353 -0.63 28.76 -8.10
CA THR A 353 -0.92 27.97 -6.88
C THR A 353 -0.97 28.88 -5.66
N SER A 354 0.03 29.74 -5.47
CA SER A 354 0.09 30.68 -4.34
C SER A 354 -1.12 31.62 -4.32
N ASN A 355 -1.51 32.14 -5.49
CA ASN A 355 -2.71 32.95 -5.66
C ASN A 355 -3.98 32.23 -5.21
N LEU A 356 -4.12 30.95 -5.52
CA LEU A 356 -5.29 30.16 -5.13
C LEU A 356 -5.34 29.92 -3.62
N TYR A 357 -4.24 29.49 -3.01
CA TYR A 357 -4.18 29.29 -1.55
C TYR A 357 -4.45 30.60 -0.80
N THR A 358 -3.86 31.70 -1.27
CA THR A 358 -4.07 33.03 -0.69
C THR A 358 -5.51 33.51 -0.88
N MET A 359 -6.12 33.30 -2.06
CA MET A 359 -7.53 33.61 -2.30
C MET A 359 -8.44 32.81 -1.36
N VAL A 360 -8.16 31.53 -1.14
CA VAL A 360 -8.93 30.70 -0.19
C VAL A 360 -8.79 31.24 1.24
N ASP A 361 -7.59 31.59 1.67
CA ASP A 361 -7.36 32.17 3.00
C ASP A 361 -8.14 33.48 3.19
N VAL A 362 -8.05 34.40 2.22
CA VAL A 362 -8.78 35.68 2.25
C VAL A 362 -10.29 35.47 2.19
N LEU A 363 -10.77 34.55 1.34
CA LEU A 363 -12.20 34.23 1.22
C LEU A 363 -12.77 33.72 2.54
N LEU A 364 -12.10 32.77 3.19
CA LEU A 364 -12.56 32.21 4.46
C LEU A 364 -12.50 33.24 5.58
N HIS A 365 -11.44 34.04 5.63
CA HIS A 365 -11.33 35.16 6.56
C HIS A 365 -12.47 36.17 6.37
N GLN A 366 -12.79 36.56 5.13
CA GLN A 366 -13.88 37.51 4.85
C GLN A 366 -15.22 36.95 5.28
N ILE A 367 -15.50 35.65 5.03
CA ILE A 367 -16.74 35.01 5.53
C ILE A 367 -16.83 35.16 7.05
N GLN A 368 -15.74 34.90 7.78
CA GLN A 368 -15.72 35.05 9.25
C GLN A 368 -15.95 36.49 9.70
N VAL A 369 -15.34 37.47 9.03
CA VAL A 369 -15.52 38.90 9.33
C VAL A 369 -16.97 39.34 9.08
N GLU A 370 -17.54 39.02 7.93
CA GLU A 370 -18.92 39.40 7.58
C GLU A 370 -19.97 38.76 8.49
N LEU A 371 -19.71 37.53 8.96
CA LEU A 371 -20.55 36.88 9.98
C LEU A 371 -20.57 37.66 11.30
N GLN A 372 -19.42 38.20 11.72
CA GLN A 372 -19.32 39.05 12.91
C GLN A 372 -20.10 40.36 12.73
N HIS A 373 -20.24 40.85 11.50
CA HIS A 373 -21.05 42.01 11.14
C HIS A 373 -22.56 41.70 11.00
N GLY A 374 -22.98 40.46 11.27
CA GLY A 374 -24.39 40.06 11.31
C GLY A 374 -24.96 39.54 9.99
N HIS A 375 -24.13 39.31 8.98
CA HIS A 375 -24.58 38.70 7.73
C HIS A 375 -24.88 37.20 7.88
N SER A 376 -25.82 36.69 7.07
CA SER A 376 -26.18 35.27 7.06
C SER A 376 -25.07 34.41 6.43
N ALA A 377 -24.69 33.32 7.09
CA ALA A 377 -23.73 32.35 6.57
C ALA A 377 -24.16 31.77 5.22
N GLN A 378 -25.46 31.55 5.02
CA GLN A 378 -25.97 30.99 3.77
C GLN A 378 -25.77 31.97 2.61
N ASP A 379 -26.06 33.25 2.80
CA ASP A 379 -25.91 34.26 1.77
C ASP A 379 -24.44 34.46 1.38
N LEU A 380 -23.55 34.47 2.38
CA LEU A 380 -22.10 34.57 2.17
C LEU A 380 -21.55 33.37 1.40
N LEU A 381 -21.97 32.15 1.76
CA LEU A 381 -21.60 30.94 1.03
C LEU A 381 -22.12 30.97 -0.41
N SER A 382 -23.37 31.38 -0.62
CA SER A 382 -23.95 31.51 -1.96
C SER A 382 -23.17 32.51 -2.83
N LYS A 383 -22.78 33.67 -2.29
CA LYS A 383 -21.92 34.65 -2.99
C LYS A 383 -20.54 34.06 -3.31
N ALA A 384 -19.90 33.42 -2.34
CA ALA A 384 -18.59 32.79 -2.53
C ALA A 384 -18.64 31.72 -3.64
N ILE A 385 -19.65 30.84 -3.60
CA ILE A 385 -19.85 29.79 -4.60
C ILE A 385 -20.15 30.37 -5.98
N ALA A 386 -20.95 31.44 -6.07
CA ALA A 386 -21.24 32.11 -7.34
C ALA A 386 -19.97 32.67 -7.99
N ASN A 387 -19.12 33.35 -7.21
CA ASN A 387 -17.84 33.86 -7.69
C ASN A 387 -16.90 32.73 -8.14
N LEU A 388 -16.79 31.65 -7.35
CA LEU A 388 -15.94 30.51 -7.70
C LEU A 388 -16.43 29.80 -8.97
N VAL A 389 -17.75 29.64 -9.15
CA VAL A 389 -18.33 29.08 -10.39
C VAL A 389 -17.98 29.91 -11.61
N PHE A 390 -17.98 31.23 -11.49
CA PHE A 390 -17.56 32.11 -12.57
C PHE A 390 -16.11 31.86 -12.99
N PHE A 391 -15.21 31.74 -12.01
CA PHE A 391 -13.80 31.44 -12.28
C PHE A 391 -13.57 30.06 -12.89
N ILE A 392 -14.26 29.02 -12.41
CA ILE A 392 -13.94 27.64 -12.77
C ILE A 392 -14.72 27.19 -14.01
N TRP A 393 -16.00 27.55 -14.12
CA TRP A 393 -16.91 26.97 -15.12
C TRP A 393 -17.28 27.92 -16.24
N THR A 394 -17.48 29.21 -15.93
CA THR A 394 -17.92 30.19 -16.92
C THR A 394 -16.76 30.64 -17.81
N HIS A 395 -15.64 31.04 -17.19
CA HIS A 395 -14.46 31.49 -17.91
C HIS A 395 -13.26 30.54 -17.82
N GLU A 396 -13.31 29.52 -16.96
CA GLU A 396 -12.28 28.49 -16.80
C GLU A 396 -10.87 29.06 -16.60
N LEU A 397 -10.77 30.05 -15.71
CA LEU A 397 -9.57 30.83 -15.45
C LEU A 397 -8.62 30.16 -14.47
N LEU A 398 -9.13 29.26 -13.62
CA LEU A 398 -8.40 28.68 -12.50
C LEU A 398 -8.42 27.13 -12.54
N PRO A 399 -7.32 26.47 -12.16
CA PRO A 399 -7.27 25.02 -12.05
C PRO A 399 -8.12 24.51 -10.86
N LEU A 400 -9.16 23.73 -11.17
CA LEU A 400 -10.11 23.21 -10.17
C LEU A 400 -9.44 22.30 -9.14
N ASP A 401 -8.60 21.38 -9.59
CA ASP A 401 -7.88 20.41 -8.75
C ASP A 401 -7.12 21.11 -7.62
N ILE A 402 -6.41 22.19 -7.93
CA ILE A 402 -5.65 22.97 -6.95
C ILE A 402 -6.55 23.75 -6.01
N LEU A 403 -7.65 24.33 -6.50
CA LEU A 403 -8.61 25.00 -5.63
C LEU A 403 -9.24 24.03 -4.63
N LEU A 404 -9.61 22.83 -5.07
CA LEU A 404 -10.17 21.79 -4.19
C LEU A 404 -9.14 21.36 -3.14
N LEU A 405 -7.88 21.14 -3.53
CA LEU A 405 -6.79 20.82 -2.61
C LEU A 405 -6.57 21.94 -1.59
N ALA A 406 -6.54 23.21 -2.03
CA ALA A 406 -6.40 24.35 -1.14
C ALA A 406 -7.55 24.46 -0.13
N LEU A 407 -8.79 24.18 -0.53
CA LEU A 407 -9.94 24.18 0.37
C LEU A 407 -9.91 23.02 1.37
N ILE A 408 -9.60 21.80 0.94
CA ILE A 408 -9.55 20.66 1.88
C ILE A 408 -8.33 20.70 2.82
N ASP A 409 -7.31 21.50 2.47
CA ASP A 409 -6.19 21.83 3.34
C ASP A 409 -6.56 22.81 4.47
N ARG A 410 -7.78 23.36 4.45
CA ARG A 410 -8.37 24.26 5.46
C ARG A 410 -9.56 23.60 6.17
N ASP A 411 -9.44 22.30 6.43
CA ASP A 411 -10.51 21.48 7.01
C ASP A 411 -10.85 21.81 8.49
N ASP A 412 -10.06 22.67 9.12
CA ASP A 412 -10.37 23.28 10.41
C ASP A 412 -11.36 24.46 10.30
N ASP A 413 -11.51 25.07 9.12
CA ASP A 413 -12.54 26.08 8.87
C ASP A 413 -13.90 25.41 8.56
N PRO A 414 -15.00 25.81 9.23
CA PRO A 414 -16.31 25.17 9.07
C PRO A 414 -16.94 25.36 7.68
N TYR A 415 -16.45 26.30 6.86
CA TYR A 415 -16.99 26.65 5.55
C TYR A 415 -16.20 26.04 4.39
N ALA A 416 -14.92 25.74 4.56
CA ALA A 416 -14.06 25.25 3.49
C ALA A 416 -14.59 23.95 2.86
N LEU A 417 -14.90 22.93 3.66
CA LEU A 417 -15.47 21.68 3.16
C LEU A 417 -16.87 21.86 2.57
N ARG A 418 -17.68 22.79 3.07
CA ARG A 418 -19.01 23.11 2.50
C ARG A 418 -18.90 23.67 1.09
N ILE A 419 -17.91 24.53 0.85
CA ILE A 419 -17.60 25.06 -0.48
C ILE A 419 -17.17 23.90 -1.40
N VAL A 420 -16.28 23.02 -0.95
CA VAL A 420 -15.84 21.84 -1.72
C VAL A 420 -17.03 20.99 -2.16
N ILE A 421 -17.91 20.63 -1.22
CA ILE A 421 -19.12 19.83 -1.51
C ILE A 421 -19.99 20.53 -2.56
N SER A 422 -20.21 21.83 -2.39
CA SER A 422 -21.03 22.62 -3.31
C SER A 422 -20.44 22.70 -4.72
N LEU A 423 -19.10 22.74 -4.84
CA LEU A 423 -18.41 22.74 -6.14
C LEU A 423 -18.46 21.36 -6.82
N LEU A 424 -18.37 20.28 -6.05
CA LEU A 424 -18.44 18.91 -6.57
C LEU A 424 -19.85 18.54 -7.06
N GLU A 425 -20.89 19.09 -6.45
CA GLU A 425 -22.29 18.80 -6.81
C GLU A 425 -22.80 19.64 -8.00
N ARG A 426 -21.94 20.48 -8.58
CA ARG A 426 -22.31 21.33 -9.72
C ARG A 426 -22.60 20.50 -10.98
N PRO A 427 -23.72 20.77 -11.68
CA PRO A 427 -24.09 20.03 -12.88
C PRO A 427 -23.06 20.17 -14.01
N GLU A 428 -22.35 21.30 -14.08
CA GLU A 428 -21.29 21.55 -15.06
C GLU A 428 -20.17 20.51 -14.96
N LEU A 429 -19.72 20.20 -13.73
CA LEU A 429 -18.70 19.19 -13.48
C LEU A 429 -19.24 17.78 -13.74
N LEU A 430 -20.42 17.46 -13.21
CA LEU A 430 -21.04 16.14 -13.39
C LEU A 430 -21.28 15.83 -14.88
N GLN A 431 -21.65 16.83 -15.69
CA GLN A 431 -21.80 16.69 -17.13
C GLN A 431 -20.45 16.45 -17.84
N ARG A 432 -19.38 17.14 -17.45
CA ARG A 432 -18.03 16.89 -17.99
C ARG A 432 -17.56 15.48 -17.68
N ILE A 433 -17.78 15.01 -16.45
CA ILE A 433 -17.46 13.64 -16.04
C ILE A 433 -18.26 12.62 -16.86
N LYS A 434 -19.58 12.84 -17.01
CA LYS A 434 -20.43 11.98 -17.85
C LYS A 434 -19.92 11.92 -19.29
N MET A 435 -19.52 13.05 -19.86
CA MET A 435 -18.95 13.13 -21.21
C MET A 435 -17.61 12.38 -21.30
N PHE A 436 -16.73 12.56 -20.32
CA PHE A 436 -15.45 11.84 -20.22
C PHE A 436 -15.68 10.32 -20.20
N CYS A 437 -16.56 9.82 -19.32
CA CYS A 437 -16.89 8.40 -19.22
C CYS A 437 -17.52 7.87 -20.51
N THR A 438 -18.41 8.63 -21.17
CA THR A 438 -19.06 8.20 -22.42
C THR A 438 -18.06 8.10 -23.58
N ASN A 439 -17.09 9.02 -23.65
CA ASN A 439 -16.05 9.02 -24.67
C ASN A 439 -15.01 7.89 -24.47
N ARG A 440 -14.84 7.40 -23.24
CA ARG A 440 -13.91 6.33 -22.88
C ARG A 440 -14.71 5.11 -22.43
N MET A 441 -15.14 4.30 -23.39
CA MET A 441 -16.10 3.19 -23.18
C MET A 441 -15.77 2.23 -22.03
N SER A 442 -14.50 1.98 -21.71
CA SER A 442 -14.10 1.07 -20.63
C SER A 442 -12.74 1.47 -20.03
N PRO A 443 -12.51 1.21 -18.73
CA PRO A 443 -11.22 1.40 -18.07
C PRO A 443 -10.15 0.41 -18.56
N GLU A 444 -10.54 -0.78 -19.04
CA GLU A 444 -9.68 -1.75 -19.72
C GLU A 444 -9.34 -1.30 -21.15
N HIS A 445 -8.62 -0.20 -21.27
CA HIS A 445 -8.31 0.46 -22.55
C HIS A 445 -7.64 -0.48 -23.57
N TRP A 446 -6.90 -1.49 -23.11
CA TRP A 446 -6.24 -2.49 -23.95
C TRP A 446 -7.21 -3.43 -24.67
N LEU A 447 -8.45 -3.55 -24.21
CA LEU A 447 -9.50 -4.37 -24.85
C LEU A 447 -10.33 -3.59 -25.88
N ASN A 448 -10.24 -2.26 -25.90
CA ASN A 448 -11.09 -1.44 -26.76
C ASN A 448 -10.49 -1.27 -28.17
N ASN A 449 -10.97 -2.03 -29.15
CA ASN A 449 -10.48 -1.92 -30.53
C ASN A 449 -11.19 -0.86 -31.38
N GLN A 450 -12.10 -0.08 -30.79
CA GLN A 450 -12.83 0.98 -31.51
C GLN A 450 -11.90 2.15 -31.86
N PRO A 451 -12.20 2.89 -32.95
CA PRO A 451 -11.38 4.01 -33.35
C PRO A 451 -11.51 5.12 -32.29
N PRO A 452 -10.38 5.62 -31.76
CA PRO A 452 -10.41 6.64 -30.72
C PRO A 452 -10.97 7.95 -31.26
N LYS A 453 -11.70 8.67 -30.41
CA LYS A 453 -12.19 10.02 -30.71
C LYS A 453 -11.31 11.05 -30.02
N ARG A 454 -10.69 11.92 -30.82
CA ARG A 454 -9.91 13.03 -30.28
C ARG A 454 -10.83 14.12 -29.74
N VAL A 455 -10.57 14.56 -28.52
CA VAL A 455 -11.28 15.67 -27.89
C VAL A 455 -10.54 16.97 -28.21
N GLU A 456 -11.30 18.01 -28.50
CA GLU A 456 -10.78 19.36 -28.70
C GLU A 456 -10.04 19.86 -27.44
N LEU A 457 -8.88 20.49 -27.61
CA LEU A 457 -8.00 20.89 -26.51
C LEU A 457 -8.71 21.77 -25.46
N GLN A 458 -9.38 22.83 -25.89
CA GLN A 458 -10.10 23.74 -24.99
C GLN A 458 -11.26 23.03 -24.29
N ARG A 459 -11.94 22.11 -24.98
CA ARG A 459 -13.03 21.32 -24.37
C ARG A 459 -12.54 20.34 -23.32
N ALA A 460 -11.35 19.76 -23.51
CA ALA A 460 -10.75 18.82 -22.57
C ALA A 460 -10.16 19.51 -21.33
N LEU A 461 -9.44 20.63 -21.53
CA LEU A 461 -8.59 21.25 -20.51
C LEU A 461 -9.00 22.65 -20.07
N GLY A 462 -10.01 23.23 -20.70
CA GLY A 462 -10.49 24.58 -20.44
C GLY A 462 -9.53 25.70 -20.84
N ASN A 463 -10.01 26.94 -20.74
CA ASN A 463 -9.34 28.15 -21.23
C ASN A 463 -7.96 28.44 -20.62
N HIS A 464 -7.77 28.15 -19.33
CA HIS A 464 -6.52 28.43 -18.64
C HIS A 464 -5.38 27.55 -19.19
N LEU A 465 -5.60 26.24 -19.27
CA LEU A 465 -4.57 25.27 -19.65
C LEU A 465 -4.37 25.16 -21.16
N SER A 466 -5.36 25.53 -21.98
CA SER A 466 -5.27 25.51 -23.44
C SER A 466 -4.61 26.76 -24.06
N GLY A 467 -4.14 27.71 -23.24
CA GLY A 467 -3.78 29.06 -23.69
C GLY A 467 -2.51 29.14 -24.56
N LYS A 468 -1.37 28.70 -24.02
CA LYS A 468 -0.04 28.85 -24.65
C LYS A 468 0.34 27.64 -25.51
N GLU A 469 0.18 26.43 -24.97
CA GLU A 469 0.55 25.18 -25.63
C GLU A 469 -0.65 24.61 -26.40
N ARG A 470 -0.44 24.31 -27.69
CA ARG A 470 -1.51 23.95 -28.64
C ARG A 470 -1.47 22.49 -29.08
N HIS A 471 -0.51 21.70 -28.61
CA HIS A 471 -0.47 20.27 -28.86
C HIS A 471 -1.80 19.60 -28.43
N PRO A 472 -2.42 18.72 -29.22
CA PRO A 472 -3.71 18.12 -28.87
C PRO A 472 -3.57 17.16 -27.68
N PRO A 473 -4.61 17.00 -26.86
CA PRO A 473 -4.61 15.98 -25.82
C PRO A 473 -4.81 14.59 -26.44
N PHE A 474 -4.25 13.57 -25.80
CA PHE A 474 -4.46 12.15 -26.12
C PHE A 474 -5.33 11.51 -25.03
N PHE A 475 -4.95 11.71 -23.78
CA PHE A 475 -5.59 11.11 -22.62
C PHE A 475 -5.93 12.12 -21.51
N ASP A 476 -5.30 13.30 -21.52
CA ASP A 476 -5.52 14.34 -20.52
C ASP A 476 -6.90 15.01 -20.63
N ASP A 477 -7.50 15.32 -19.49
CA ASP A 477 -8.83 15.93 -19.35
C ASP A 477 -8.96 16.50 -17.93
N ILE A 478 -9.74 17.58 -17.73
CA ILE A 478 -10.04 18.10 -16.39
C ILE A 478 -10.64 17.00 -15.50
N ALA A 479 -11.53 16.17 -16.04
CA ALA A 479 -12.12 15.06 -15.29
C ALA A 479 -11.04 14.05 -14.85
N ALA A 480 -10.10 13.71 -15.74
CA ALA A 480 -9.02 12.78 -15.44
C ALA A 480 -8.08 13.32 -14.36
N ARG A 481 -7.82 14.64 -14.34
CA ARG A 481 -6.97 15.28 -13.33
C ARG A 481 -7.59 15.25 -11.92
N LEU A 482 -8.91 15.14 -11.80
CA LEU A 482 -9.59 14.99 -10.51
C LEU A 482 -9.53 13.59 -9.92
N ILE A 483 -9.17 12.58 -10.70
CA ILE A 483 -9.09 11.18 -10.26
C ILE A 483 -8.27 11.01 -8.97
N PRO A 484 -7.02 11.53 -8.85
CA PRO A 484 -6.27 11.44 -7.59
C PRO A 484 -6.78 12.38 -6.48
N VAL A 485 -7.54 13.42 -6.80
CA VAL A 485 -8.02 14.42 -5.83
C VAL A 485 -9.25 13.93 -5.08
N ILE A 486 -10.18 13.26 -5.76
CA ILE A 486 -11.42 12.76 -5.15
C ILE A 486 -11.15 11.87 -3.93
N PRO A 487 -10.26 10.86 -3.97
CA PRO A 487 -9.87 10.10 -2.79
C PRO A 487 -9.43 10.99 -1.62
N LEU A 488 -8.56 11.97 -1.85
CA LEU A 488 -8.10 12.87 -0.79
C LEU A 488 -9.25 13.64 -0.16
N ILE A 489 -10.23 14.10 -0.95
CA ILE A 489 -11.45 14.73 -0.42
C ILE A 489 -12.25 13.75 0.46
N ILE A 490 -12.38 12.48 0.06
CA ILE A 490 -13.06 11.46 0.86
C ILE A 490 -12.35 11.25 2.21
N TYR A 491 -11.01 11.17 2.22
CA TYR A 491 -10.24 11.09 3.48
C TYR A 491 -10.57 12.29 4.39
N ARG A 492 -10.51 13.52 3.84
CA ARG A 492 -10.79 14.76 4.58
C ARG A 492 -12.21 14.81 5.15
N LEU A 493 -13.21 14.35 4.39
CA LEU A 493 -14.59 14.26 4.86
C LEU A 493 -14.73 13.28 6.03
N ILE A 494 -14.10 12.10 5.96
CA ILE A 494 -14.12 11.12 7.05
C ILE A 494 -13.42 11.67 8.29
N GLU A 495 -12.27 12.33 8.12
CA GLU A 495 -11.52 12.95 9.23
C GLU A 495 -12.31 14.06 9.93
N ASN A 496 -13.27 14.66 9.22
CA ASN A 496 -14.21 15.68 9.70
C ASN A 496 -15.58 15.12 10.11
N ASP A 497 -15.68 13.81 10.32
CA ASP A 497 -16.90 13.12 10.74
C ASP A 497 -18.10 13.29 9.76
N ALA A 498 -17.82 13.69 8.51
CA ALA A 498 -18.80 13.92 7.45
C ALA A 498 -19.04 12.65 6.59
N THR A 499 -19.26 11.51 7.24
CA THR A 499 -19.33 10.19 6.59
C THR A 499 -20.51 10.00 5.65
N ASP A 500 -21.68 10.62 5.95
CA ASP A 500 -22.84 10.62 5.06
C ASP A 500 -22.58 11.39 3.75
N ILE A 501 -21.85 12.49 3.85
CA ILE A 501 -21.45 13.28 2.68
C ILE A 501 -20.41 12.51 1.87
N ALA A 502 -19.46 11.83 2.52
CA ALA A 502 -18.52 10.95 1.84
C ALA A 502 -19.23 9.83 1.05
N ASP A 503 -20.27 9.20 1.62
CA ASP A 503 -21.12 8.23 0.90
C ASP A 503 -21.76 8.87 -0.34
N ARG A 504 -22.32 10.07 -0.20
CA ARG A 504 -22.96 10.81 -1.30
C ARG A 504 -21.97 11.17 -2.42
N ILE A 505 -20.79 11.69 -2.09
CA ILE A 505 -19.75 12.03 -3.08
C ILE A 505 -19.26 10.77 -3.79
N LEU A 506 -19.04 9.65 -3.08
CA LEU A 506 -18.68 8.38 -3.72
C LEU A 506 -19.74 7.89 -4.70
N VAL A 507 -21.04 8.18 -4.47
CA VAL A 507 -22.12 7.89 -5.44
C VAL A 507 -21.95 8.72 -6.71
N TYR A 508 -21.78 10.04 -6.59
CA TYR A 508 -21.68 10.92 -7.76
C TYR A 508 -20.45 10.59 -8.63
N TYR A 509 -19.36 10.16 -8.02
CA TYR A 509 -18.09 9.96 -8.68
C TYR A 509 -17.74 8.49 -8.94
N SER A 510 -18.65 7.54 -8.67
CA SER A 510 -18.38 6.11 -8.87
C SER A 510 -17.98 5.78 -10.30
N SER A 511 -18.62 6.43 -11.30
CA SER A 511 -18.36 6.18 -12.72
C SER A 511 -17.00 6.66 -13.20
N ILE A 512 -16.39 7.66 -12.53
CA ILE A 512 -15.06 8.13 -12.88
C ILE A 512 -13.97 7.40 -12.09
N LEU A 513 -14.27 6.99 -10.86
CA LEU A 513 -13.34 6.22 -10.03
C LEU A 513 -13.04 4.82 -10.61
N THR A 514 -13.86 4.29 -11.53
CA THR A 514 -13.51 3.08 -12.28
C THR A 514 -12.25 3.23 -13.14
N PHE A 515 -11.88 4.47 -13.50
CA PHE A 515 -10.65 4.81 -14.22
C PHE A 515 -9.46 5.09 -13.30
N HIS A 516 -9.64 5.01 -11.97
CA HIS A 516 -8.57 5.25 -11.02
C HIS A 516 -7.52 4.12 -11.08
N PRO A 517 -6.25 4.42 -11.40
CA PRO A 517 -5.22 3.37 -11.60
C PRO A 517 -4.87 2.64 -10.31
N LEU A 518 -5.20 3.22 -9.15
CA LEU A 518 -4.97 2.65 -7.82
C LEU A 518 -6.28 2.35 -7.06
N ARG A 519 -7.38 2.04 -7.77
CA ARG A 519 -8.72 1.84 -7.18
C ARG A 519 -8.72 0.80 -6.04
N PHE A 520 -7.94 -0.26 -6.20
CA PHE A 520 -7.92 -1.39 -5.28
C PHE A 520 -7.09 -1.04 -4.04
N THR A 521 -5.93 -0.40 -4.27
CA THR A 521 -5.10 0.17 -3.19
C THR A 521 -5.89 1.19 -2.38
N PHE A 522 -6.64 2.09 -3.04
CA PHE A 522 -7.49 3.08 -2.37
C PHE A 522 -8.50 2.42 -1.42
N VAL A 523 -9.25 1.42 -1.90
CA VAL A 523 -10.26 0.71 -1.10
C VAL A 523 -9.62 -0.05 0.06
N ARG A 524 -8.50 -0.75 -0.16
CA ARG A 524 -7.78 -1.42 0.92
C ARG A 524 -7.32 -0.42 1.98
N ASP A 525 -6.70 0.68 1.55
CA ASP A 525 -6.05 1.62 2.46
C ASP A 525 -7.04 2.46 3.24
N ILE A 526 -8.16 2.89 2.65
CA ILE A 526 -9.18 3.65 3.36
C ILE A 526 -9.89 2.81 4.43
N LEU A 527 -10.16 1.52 4.15
CA LEU A 527 -10.74 0.59 5.12
C LEU A 527 -9.79 0.33 6.29
N ALA A 528 -8.50 0.15 6.00
CA ALA A 528 -7.49 -0.09 7.02
C ALA A 528 -7.19 1.18 7.86
N TYR A 529 -7.04 2.34 7.21
CA TYR A 529 -6.65 3.58 7.85
C TYR A 529 -7.71 4.12 8.82
N PHE A 530 -8.99 3.91 8.49
CA PHE A 530 -10.15 4.29 9.31
C PHE A 530 -10.85 3.09 9.97
N TYR A 531 -10.17 1.95 10.09
CA TYR A 531 -10.76 0.76 10.73
C TYR A 531 -11.35 1.11 12.10
N GLY A 532 -12.56 0.61 12.39
CA GLY A 532 -13.31 0.91 13.62
C GLY A 532 -14.03 2.27 13.66
N HIS A 533 -13.82 3.14 12.66
CA HIS A 533 -14.40 4.50 12.61
C HIS A 533 -15.40 4.68 11.45
N LEU A 534 -15.53 3.69 10.56
CA LEU A 534 -16.40 3.76 9.39
C LEU A 534 -17.78 3.16 9.68
N PRO A 535 -18.89 3.86 9.33
CA PRO A 535 -20.22 3.27 9.42
C PRO A 535 -20.40 2.20 8.33
N SER A 536 -21.16 1.14 8.63
CA SER A 536 -21.35 -0.01 7.72
C SER A 536 -21.86 0.40 6.34
N LYS A 537 -22.76 1.40 6.26
CA LYS A 537 -23.26 1.94 4.99
C LYS A 537 -22.12 2.47 4.11
N LEU A 538 -21.17 3.21 4.70
CA LEU A 538 -20.02 3.76 4.00
C LEU A 538 -19.03 2.66 3.60
N ILE A 539 -18.84 1.63 4.42
CA ILE A 539 -18.03 0.45 4.05
C ILE A 539 -18.57 -0.19 2.76
N VAL A 540 -19.88 -0.47 2.69
CA VAL A 540 -20.51 -1.01 1.48
C VAL A 540 -20.33 -0.08 0.28
N ARG A 541 -20.40 1.24 0.50
CA ARG A 541 -20.18 2.23 -0.55
C ARG A 541 -18.74 2.21 -1.08
N ILE A 542 -17.76 2.14 -0.19
CA ILE A 542 -16.34 2.06 -0.53
C ILE A 542 -16.07 0.79 -1.35
N LEU A 543 -16.63 -0.36 -0.96
CA LEU A 543 -16.48 -1.61 -1.72
C LEU A 543 -17.02 -1.52 -3.16
N LYS A 544 -18.09 -0.75 -3.38
CA LYS A 544 -18.66 -0.52 -4.73
C LYS A 544 -17.76 0.28 -5.67
N VAL A 545 -16.67 0.86 -5.18
CA VAL A 545 -15.63 1.44 -6.04
C VAL A 545 -14.89 0.33 -6.81
N LEU A 546 -14.87 -0.90 -6.27
CA LEU A 546 -14.36 -2.08 -6.96
C LEU A 546 -15.41 -2.68 -7.88
N ASP A 547 -14.95 -3.23 -9.00
CA ASP A 547 -15.75 -4.14 -9.81
C ASP A 547 -15.75 -5.52 -9.12
N ILE A 548 -16.64 -5.68 -8.13
CA ILE A 548 -16.73 -6.88 -7.26
C ILE A 548 -16.78 -8.17 -8.09
N SER A 549 -17.34 -8.14 -9.30
CA SER A 549 -17.41 -9.30 -10.19
C SER A 549 -16.05 -9.79 -10.72
N LYS A 550 -15.05 -8.92 -10.76
CA LYS A 550 -13.68 -9.21 -11.22
C LYS A 550 -12.71 -9.48 -10.07
N ILE A 551 -13.13 -9.25 -8.83
CA ILE A 551 -12.29 -9.46 -7.65
C ILE A 551 -12.61 -10.84 -7.06
N PRO A 552 -11.61 -11.65 -6.69
CA PRO A 552 -11.81 -13.00 -6.17
C PRO A 552 -12.29 -12.98 -4.70
N PHE A 553 -13.43 -12.33 -4.44
CA PHE A 553 -14.10 -12.39 -3.14
C PHE A 553 -14.65 -13.78 -2.87
N SER A 554 -14.70 -14.18 -1.60
CA SER A 554 -15.38 -15.39 -1.15
C SER A 554 -16.85 -15.36 -1.57
N GLU A 555 -17.38 -16.48 -2.07
CA GLU A 555 -18.75 -16.55 -2.61
C GLU A 555 -19.83 -16.11 -1.60
N SER A 556 -19.63 -16.40 -0.31
CA SER A 556 -20.56 -16.00 0.76
C SER A 556 -20.34 -14.57 1.28
N PHE A 557 -19.25 -13.89 0.91
CA PHE A 557 -18.92 -12.54 1.42
C PHE A 557 -20.06 -11.51 1.27
N PRO A 558 -20.76 -11.41 0.11
CA PRO A 558 -21.87 -10.46 -0.04
C PRO A 558 -23.01 -10.67 0.96
N GLN A 559 -23.19 -11.90 1.46
CA GLN A 559 -24.24 -12.25 2.44
C GLN A 559 -23.94 -11.68 3.84
N HIS A 560 -22.65 -11.48 4.15
CA HIS A 560 -22.17 -11.03 5.45
C HIS A 560 -21.98 -9.50 5.54
N VAL A 561 -21.83 -8.82 4.41
CA VAL A 561 -21.61 -7.36 4.36
C VAL A 561 -22.91 -6.56 4.15
N SER A 562 -24.00 -7.23 3.79
CA SER A 562 -25.28 -6.57 3.54
C SER A 562 -25.87 -5.96 4.82
N PRO A 563 -26.34 -4.69 4.79
CA PRO A 563 -26.83 -3.97 5.98
C PRO A 563 -28.07 -4.62 6.62
N SER A 564 -28.77 -5.49 5.89
CA SER A 564 -29.93 -6.26 6.38
C SER A 564 -29.56 -7.43 7.31
N ASN A 565 -28.29 -7.86 7.38
CA ASN A 565 -27.81 -9.00 8.19
C ASN A 565 -26.80 -8.58 9.29
N ALA A 566 -26.81 -7.31 9.70
CA ALA A 566 -25.68 -6.60 10.31
C ALA A 566 -25.27 -6.97 11.76
N ALA A 567 -25.46 -8.20 12.25
CA ALA A 567 -25.19 -8.51 13.66
C ALA A 567 -24.47 -9.84 13.96
N MET A 568 -24.06 -10.64 12.97
CA MET A 568 -23.39 -11.91 13.25
C MET A 568 -22.03 -12.00 12.56
N CYS A 569 -21.00 -12.26 13.37
CA CYS A 569 -19.69 -12.67 12.88
C CYS A 569 -19.87 -13.90 11.97
N PRO A 570 -19.21 -13.96 10.80
CA PRO A 570 -19.28 -15.12 9.93
C PRO A 570 -18.92 -16.42 10.68
N PRO A 571 -19.47 -17.57 10.26
CA PRO A 571 -19.14 -18.85 10.89
C PRO A 571 -17.66 -19.22 10.71
N PRO A 572 -17.08 -20.08 11.56
CA PRO A 572 -15.69 -20.53 11.42
C PRO A 572 -15.34 -21.10 10.03
N ASP A 573 -16.28 -21.78 9.37
CA ASP A 573 -16.11 -22.28 8.01
C ASP A 573 -15.78 -21.18 6.99
N TYR A 574 -16.32 -19.97 7.15
CA TYR A 574 -16.00 -18.84 6.28
C TYR A 574 -14.51 -18.48 6.38
N PHE A 575 -14.00 -18.32 7.61
CA PHE A 575 -12.60 -18.01 7.84
C PHE A 575 -11.67 -19.18 7.45
N ALA A 576 -12.09 -20.43 7.64
CA ALA A 576 -11.31 -21.60 7.21
C ALA A 576 -11.16 -21.66 5.67
N ASN A 577 -12.24 -21.38 4.93
CA ASN A 577 -12.20 -21.28 3.47
C ASN A 577 -11.32 -20.13 3.00
N LEU A 578 -11.37 -18.97 3.69
CA LEU A 578 -10.51 -17.84 3.39
C LEU A 578 -9.02 -18.20 3.56
N LEU A 579 -8.66 -18.85 4.68
CA LEU A 579 -7.30 -19.33 4.93
C LEU A 579 -6.85 -20.36 3.89
N LEU A 580 -7.72 -21.29 3.49
CA LEU A 580 -7.41 -22.25 2.42
C LEU A 580 -7.17 -21.55 1.08
N GLY A 581 -7.96 -20.52 0.76
CA GLY A 581 -7.75 -19.67 -0.41
C GLY A 581 -6.35 -19.05 -0.43
N LEU A 582 -5.86 -18.58 0.72
CA LEU A 582 -4.49 -18.07 0.87
C LEU A 582 -3.45 -19.19 0.72
N VAL A 583 -3.66 -20.36 1.31
CA VAL A 583 -2.75 -21.51 1.15
C VAL A 583 -2.56 -21.86 -0.33
N ASN A 584 -3.65 -21.92 -1.09
CA ASN A 584 -3.62 -22.37 -2.49
C ASN A 584 -3.04 -21.34 -3.46
N ASN A 585 -3.14 -20.04 -3.15
CA ASN A 585 -2.84 -18.96 -4.11
C ASN A 585 -1.73 -17.99 -3.67
N VAL A 586 -1.38 -17.98 -2.38
CA VAL A 586 -0.45 -17.00 -1.78
C VAL A 586 0.77 -17.68 -1.18
N ILE A 587 0.58 -18.78 -0.44
CA ILE A 587 1.70 -19.48 0.20
C ILE A 587 2.45 -20.31 -0.85
N PRO A 588 3.79 -20.20 -0.97
CA PRO A 588 4.56 -21.03 -1.88
C PRO A 588 4.38 -22.53 -1.57
N PRO A 589 4.17 -23.39 -2.57
CA PRO A 589 3.95 -24.81 -2.32
C PRO A 589 5.19 -25.47 -1.73
N LEU A 590 5.00 -26.33 -0.73
CA LEU A 590 6.07 -27.16 -0.17
C LEU A 590 6.54 -28.12 -1.26
N SER A 591 7.74 -27.91 -1.81
CA SER A 591 8.29 -28.80 -2.84
C SER A 591 8.58 -30.19 -2.26
N SER A 592 7.70 -31.16 -2.51
CA SER A 592 7.98 -32.56 -2.22
C SER A 592 8.84 -33.16 -3.33
N LYS A 593 10.13 -32.82 -3.38
CA LYS A 593 11.11 -33.71 -4.02
C LYS A 593 11.53 -34.76 -2.99
N SER A 594 10.63 -35.68 -2.66
CA SER A 594 11.05 -36.96 -2.11
C SER A 594 11.71 -37.75 -3.24
N LYS A 595 13.01 -37.52 -3.46
CA LYS A 595 13.86 -38.55 -4.06
C LYS A 595 13.90 -39.69 -3.04
N THR A 596 12.96 -40.62 -3.11
CA THR A 596 13.19 -41.97 -2.63
C THR A 596 14.33 -42.53 -3.46
N GLU A 597 15.53 -42.54 -2.88
CA GLU A 597 16.67 -43.32 -3.36
C GLU A 597 16.31 -44.80 -3.29
N SER A 598 15.70 -45.32 -4.35
CA SER A 598 15.75 -46.75 -4.62
C SER A 598 17.11 -47.06 -5.22
N ARG A 599 18.02 -47.58 -4.39
CA ARG A 599 19.20 -48.35 -4.81
C ARG A 599 18.80 -49.39 -5.85
N VAL A 600 19.16 -49.18 -7.12
CA VAL A 600 19.40 -50.25 -8.12
C VAL A 600 20.53 -49.78 -9.05
N ASP A 601 21.45 -50.71 -9.32
CA ASP A 601 22.78 -50.57 -9.94
C ASP A 601 22.87 -49.87 -11.32
N PRO A 602 24.05 -49.36 -11.70
CA PRO A 602 24.29 -48.77 -13.01
C PRO A 602 24.73 -49.84 -14.02
N SER A 603 23.90 -50.18 -15.00
CA SER A 603 24.41 -50.79 -16.24
C SER A 603 23.55 -50.51 -17.49
N SER A 604 24.27 -50.05 -18.52
CA SER A 604 24.03 -50.20 -19.96
C SER A 604 22.85 -49.51 -20.68
N ASN A 605 23.25 -48.65 -21.62
CA ASN A 605 22.86 -48.54 -23.03
C ASN A 605 21.38 -48.45 -23.49
N SER A 606 21.14 -47.34 -24.23
CA SER A 606 20.40 -47.21 -25.48
C SER A 606 19.07 -47.94 -25.67
N GLY A 607 17.97 -47.17 -25.71
CA GLY A 607 16.73 -47.60 -26.36
C GLY A 607 15.54 -46.70 -26.03
N ARG A 608 14.91 -46.09 -27.05
CA ARG A 608 13.54 -45.55 -26.97
C ARG A 608 12.56 -46.68 -26.65
N PRO A 609 11.49 -46.40 -25.88
CA PRO A 609 10.17 -46.94 -26.22
C PRO A 609 9.10 -45.82 -26.20
N THR A 610 8.45 -45.55 -27.33
CA THR A 610 7.08 -45.97 -27.67
C THR A 610 5.99 -45.41 -26.75
N ALA A 611 5.23 -44.49 -27.35
CA ALA A 611 3.96 -44.00 -26.84
C ALA A 611 2.97 -45.17 -26.67
N ASN A 612 2.37 -45.27 -25.48
CA ASN A 612 1.08 -45.91 -25.31
C ASN A 612 0.17 -44.97 -24.52
N LYS A 613 -0.88 -44.50 -25.21
CA LYS A 613 -2.00 -43.78 -24.64
C LYS A 613 -2.85 -44.77 -23.83
N SER A 614 -3.10 -44.45 -22.57
CA SER A 614 -4.31 -44.86 -21.87
C SER A 614 -4.93 -43.58 -21.28
N GLN A 615 -6.10 -43.24 -21.81
CA GLN A 615 -6.91 -42.09 -21.41
C GLN A 615 -7.33 -42.22 -19.95
N ALA A 616 -6.88 -41.29 -19.12
CA ALA A 616 -7.58 -40.85 -17.93
C ALA A 616 -7.65 -39.32 -18.01
N SER A 617 -8.85 -38.77 -17.85
CA SER A 617 -9.21 -37.36 -17.93
C SER A 617 -8.28 -36.45 -17.11
N PRO A 618 -7.83 -35.29 -17.62
CA PRO A 618 -7.10 -34.32 -16.81
C PRO A 618 -8.10 -33.52 -15.99
N GLN A 619 -8.26 -33.87 -14.71
CA GLN A 619 -8.85 -32.95 -13.73
C GLN A 619 -7.74 -32.41 -12.81
N SER A 620 -7.67 -31.08 -12.79
CA SER A 620 -7.14 -30.19 -11.76
C SER A 620 -5.79 -30.58 -11.12
N GLY A 621 -4.71 -30.01 -11.67
CA GLY A 621 -3.43 -30.00 -10.99
C GLY A 621 -2.33 -29.43 -11.88
N GLY A 622 -2.03 -28.14 -11.71
CA GLY A 622 -0.86 -27.50 -12.31
C GLY A 622 -1.17 -26.43 -13.34
N VAL A 623 -1.69 -25.28 -12.90
CA VAL A 623 -1.66 -24.04 -13.68
C VAL A 623 -1.20 -22.94 -12.73
N ASN A 624 0.07 -22.55 -12.73
CA ASN A 624 0.50 -21.39 -11.92
C ASN A 624 1.60 -20.53 -12.55
N SER A 625 2.10 -20.87 -13.75
CA SER A 625 3.06 -19.99 -14.47
C SER A 625 2.40 -19.16 -15.59
N VAL A 626 1.23 -19.57 -16.10
CA VAL A 626 0.56 -18.89 -17.23
C VAL A 626 -0.50 -17.88 -16.76
N ASP A 627 -1.00 -18.01 -15.53
CA ASP A 627 -2.10 -17.17 -15.03
C ASP A 627 -1.66 -15.82 -14.44
N GLY A 628 -0.37 -15.64 -14.10
CA GLY A 628 0.14 -14.38 -13.56
C GLY A 628 -0.02 -13.18 -14.52
N GLN A 629 0.23 -13.38 -15.81
CA GLN A 629 -0.03 -12.35 -16.83
C GLN A 629 -1.53 -12.15 -17.06
N LYS A 630 -2.35 -13.22 -17.09
CA LYS A 630 -3.82 -13.09 -17.21
C LYS A 630 -4.42 -12.27 -16.06
N ALA A 631 -3.93 -12.46 -14.84
CA ALA A 631 -4.41 -11.73 -13.67
C ALA A 631 -4.10 -10.23 -13.74
N PHE A 632 -2.93 -9.82 -14.24
CA PHE A 632 -2.61 -8.41 -14.44
C PHE A 632 -3.58 -7.73 -15.42
N TYR A 633 -4.01 -8.42 -16.47
CA TYR A 633 -5.02 -7.92 -17.41
C TYR A 633 -6.45 -7.93 -16.87
N GLN A 634 -6.73 -8.71 -15.81
CA GLN A 634 -8.00 -8.68 -15.11
C GLN A 634 -8.02 -7.55 -14.06
N ASN A 635 -6.90 -7.34 -13.37
CA ASN A 635 -6.74 -6.26 -12.41
C ASN A 635 -5.27 -5.80 -12.29
N GLN A 636 -4.98 -4.61 -12.82
CA GLN A 636 -3.62 -4.03 -12.82
C GLN A 636 -3.17 -3.50 -11.45
N ASP A 637 -4.07 -3.43 -10.47
CA ASP A 637 -3.83 -3.04 -9.08
C ASP A 637 -4.44 -4.12 -8.18
N PRO A 638 -3.64 -4.91 -7.43
CA PRO A 638 -2.30 -4.62 -6.93
C PRO A 638 -1.11 -5.04 -7.80
N GLY A 639 -1.35 -5.60 -9.00
CA GLY A 639 -0.33 -5.90 -10.00
C GLY A 639 0.07 -7.37 -10.11
N THR A 640 -0.15 -8.19 -9.08
CA THR A 640 0.03 -9.65 -9.15
C THR A 640 -1.18 -10.38 -8.60
N TYR A 641 -1.44 -11.60 -9.09
CA TYR A 641 -2.55 -12.42 -8.61
C TYR A 641 -2.44 -12.75 -7.12
N THR A 642 -1.24 -13.14 -6.68
CA THR A 642 -0.96 -13.45 -5.27
C THR A 642 -1.26 -12.25 -4.36
N GLN A 643 -0.83 -11.05 -4.74
CA GLN A 643 -1.14 -9.85 -3.99
C GLN A 643 -2.62 -9.50 -4.03
N LEU A 644 -3.28 -9.73 -5.18
CA LEU A 644 -4.73 -9.53 -5.33
C LEU A 644 -5.49 -10.40 -4.34
N VAL A 645 -5.18 -11.69 -4.24
CA VAL A 645 -5.86 -12.61 -3.31
C VAL A 645 -5.60 -12.21 -1.85
N LEU A 646 -4.36 -11.90 -1.49
CA LEU A 646 -4.01 -11.51 -0.12
C LEU A 646 -4.69 -10.21 0.32
N GLU A 647 -4.62 -9.17 -0.51
CA GLU A 647 -5.25 -7.89 -0.18
C GLU A 647 -6.79 -7.98 -0.27
N THR A 648 -7.35 -8.86 -1.11
CA THR A 648 -8.80 -9.14 -1.13
C THR A 648 -9.25 -9.76 0.19
N ALA A 649 -8.50 -10.74 0.71
CA ALA A 649 -8.78 -11.32 2.02
C ALA A 649 -8.70 -10.27 3.14
N ALA A 650 -7.75 -9.34 3.08
CA ALA A 650 -7.69 -8.23 4.03
C ALA A 650 -8.90 -7.29 3.89
N ILE A 651 -9.32 -6.93 2.67
CA ILE A 651 -10.52 -6.13 2.42
C ILE A 651 -11.77 -6.82 2.97
N GLU A 652 -11.90 -8.14 2.80
CA GLU A 652 -13.02 -8.91 3.34
C GLU A 652 -13.09 -8.74 4.86
N ILE A 653 -12.00 -9.05 5.56
CA ILE A 653 -11.91 -8.95 7.02
C ILE A 653 -12.22 -7.53 7.51
N LEU A 654 -11.65 -6.51 6.86
CA LEU A 654 -11.85 -5.11 7.23
C LEU A 654 -13.29 -4.61 7.00
N SER A 655 -14.06 -5.32 6.18
CA SER A 655 -15.43 -4.93 5.79
C SER A 655 -16.53 -5.63 6.59
N LEU A 656 -16.18 -6.65 7.37
CA LEU A 656 -17.17 -7.42 8.14
C LEU A 656 -17.79 -6.58 9.25
N PRO A 657 -19.10 -6.74 9.55
CA PRO A 657 -19.76 -6.11 10.69
C PRO A 657 -19.45 -6.84 12.01
N ALA A 658 -18.20 -7.26 12.22
CA ALA A 658 -17.73 -7.98 13.41
C ALA A 658 -16.56 -7.24 14.05
N THR A 659 -16.41 -7.36 15.36
CA THR A 659 -15.27 -6.72 16.05
C THR A 659 -13.97 -7.46 15.74
N SER A 660 -12.83 -6.76 15.84
CA SER A 660 -11.51 -7.40 15.67
C SER A 660 -11.31 -8.56 16.65
N ALA A 661 -11.85 -8.45 17.87
CA ALA A 661 -11.80 -9.52 18.87
C ALA A 661 -12.53 -10.79 18.38
N GLN A 662 -13.76 -10.66 17.88
CA GLN A 662 -14.54 -11.80 17.38
C GLN A 662 -13.87 -12.49 16.19
N ILE A 663 -13.32 -11.70 15.26
CA ILE A 663 -12.63 -12.21 14.08
C ILE A 663 -11.35 -12.95 14.50
N VAL A 664 -10.53 -12.34 15.37
CA VAL A 664 -9.29 -12.95 15.86
C VAL A 664 -9.58 -14.23 16.64
N THR A 665 -10.55 -14.23 17.55
CA THR A 665 -10.96 -15.45 18.28
C THR A 665 -11.38 -16.55 17.31
N SER A 666 -12.13 -16.23 16.24
CA SER A 666 -12.54 -17.23 15.24
C SER A 666 -11.35 -17.82 14.48
N LEU A 667 -10.43 -16.97 14.01
CA LEU A 667 -9.20 -17.38 13.32
C LEU A 667 -8.29 -18.23 14.22
N VAL A 668 -8.10 -17.79 15.46
CA VAL A 668 -7.28 -18.49 16.44
C VAL A 668 -7.92 -19.83 16.83
N HIS A 669 -9.24 -19.89 17.00
CA HIS A 669 -9.95 -21.13 17.28
C HIS A 669 -9.77 -22.19 16.18
N ILE A 670 -9.77 -21.77 14.91
CA ILE A 670 -9.46 -22.66 13.77
C ILE A 670 -8.03 -23.18 13.91
N VAL A 671 -7.06 -22.30 14.16
CA VAL A 671 -5.64 -22.66 14.30
C VAL A 671 -5.39 -23.63 15.46
N VAL A 672 -6.03 -23.42 16.61
CA VAL A 672 -5.87 -24.30 17.78
C VAL A 672 -6.27 -25.74 17.44
N HIS A 673 -7.37 -25.92 16.70
CA HIS A 673 -7.97 -27.23 16.44
C HIS A 673 -7.69 -27.79 15.04
N VAL A 674 -6.86 -27.12 14.22
CA VAL A 674 -6.69 -27.46 12.80
C VAL A 674 -6.19 -28.89 12.59
N GLN A 675 -5.18 -29.33 13.37
CA GLN A 675 -4.60 -30.67 13.23
C GLN A 675 -5.58 -31.77 13.68
N SER A 676 -6.22 -31.60 14.84
CA SER A 676 -7.18 -32.56 15.36
C SER A 676 -8.43 -32.68 14.46
N SER A 677 -8.93 -31.56 13.95
CA SER A 677 -10.08 -31.52 13.03
C SER A 677 -9.79 -32.22 11.71
N LEU A 678 -8.61 -31.99 11.12
CA LEU A 678 -8.20 -32.64 9.87
C LEU A 678 -8.05 -34.16 10.05
N ILE A 679 -7.53 -34.62 11.19
CA ILE A 679 -7.25 -36.04 11.42
C ILE A 679 -8.51 -36.82 11.78
N GLN A 680 -9.40 -36.25 12.60
CA GLN A 680 -10.72 -36.82 12.91
C GLN A 680 -11.58 -36.97 11.64
N SER A 681 -11.47 -36.03 10.70
CA SER A 681 -12.22 -36.10 9.44
C SER A 681 -11.72 -37.20 8.49
N SER A 682 -10.43 -37.55 8.54
CA SER A 682 -9.85 -38.62 7.72
C SER A 682 -10.21 -40.03 8.21
N SER A 683 -10.44 -40.19 9.52
CA SER A 683 -10.75 -41.47 10.15
C SER A 683 -12.24 -41.87 10.04
N GLY A 684 -13.12 -40.92 9.72
CA GLY A 684 -14.56 -41.18 9.48
C GLY A 684 -14.89 -41.85 8.13
N LEU A 685 -13.93 -41.93 7.19
CA LEU A 685 -14.13 -42.53 5.86
C LEU A 685 -13.82 -44.04 5.79
N GLN A 686 -13.33 -44.64 6.88
CA GLN A 686 -13.10 -46.10 6.98
C GLN A 686 -14.14 -46.75 7.91
N GLY A 687 -15.41 -46.42 7.72
CA GLY A 687 -16.52 -47.13 8.34
C GLY A 687 -16.97 -48.32 7.49
N MET A 688 -16.10 -49.30 7.21
CA MET A 688 -16.49 -50.70 6.94
C MET A 688 -15.27 -51.61 6.71
N SER A 689 -15.22 -52.66 7.54
CA SER A 689 -14.46 -53.92 7.41
C SER A 689 -13.01 -54.00 7.95
N CYS A 690 -12.82 -55.08 8.70
CA CYS A 690 -11.60 -55.77 9.14
C CYS A 690 -10.81 -55.16 10.31
N GLY A 691 -10.98 -55.81 11.47
CA GLY A 691 -10.12 -55.65 12.63
C GLY A 691 -8.68 -56.07 12.31
N ILE A 692 -7.77 -55.11 12.47
CA ILE A 692 -6.32 -55.32 12.53
C ILE A 692 -5.83 -54.47 13.72
N PRO A 693 -4.97 -54.98 14.62
CA PRO A 693 -4.44 -54.20 15.74
C PRO A 693 -3.59 -53.02 15.23
N PRO A 694 -3.41 -51.92 15.99
CA PRO A 694 -2.55 -50.82 15.58
C PRO A 694 -1.11 -51.34 15.43
N SER A 695 -0.52 -51.12 14.24
CA SER A 695 0.89 -51.39 13.98
C SER A 695 1.77 -50.60 14.95
N ALA A 696 2.55 -51.31 15.75
CA ALA A 696 3.63 -50.77 16.56
C ALA A 696 4.67 -50.10 15.66
N GLY A 697 4.91 -48.79 15.83
CA GLY A 697 5.90 -48.08 15.02
C GLY A 697 5.90 -46.55 15.10
N LEU A 698 5.01 -45.91 15.88
CA LEU A 698 5.10 -44.48 16.19
C LEU A 698 5.33 -44.33 17.70
N PRO A 699 6.40 -43.63 18.14
CA PRO A 699 6.66 -43.42 19.56
C PRO A 699 5.56 -42.51 20.14
N THR A 700 4.80 -43.02 21.10
CA THR A 700 3.84 -42.26 21.90
C THR A 700 4.58 -41.37 22.91
N SER A 701 4.02 -40.20 23.24
CA SER A 701 4.56 -39.30 24.27
C SER A 701 4.84 -40.04 25.59
N PRO A 702 5.85 -39.63 26.40
CA PRO A 702 6.23 -40.33 27.63
C PRO A 702 5.15 -40.36 28.72
N SER A 703 4.02 -39.68 28.52
CA SER A 703 2.91 -39.56 29.48
C SER A 703 1.90 -40.71 29.41
N GLY A 704 2.03 -41.65 28.47
CA GLY A 704 1.04 -42.72 28.24
C GLY A 704 1.04 -43.88 29.26
N GLY A 705 1.93 -43.84 30.26
CA GLY A 705 2.12 -44.93 31.22
C GLY A 705 1.37 -44.74 32.55
N SER A 706 0.05 -44.54 32.55
CA SER A 706 -0.75 -44.82 33.75
C SER A 706 -2.15 -45.30 33.38
N THR A 707 -2.45 -46.54 33.73
CA THR A 707 -3.71 -47.26 33.48
C THR A 707 -4.85 -46.87 34.44
N GLU A 708 -4.81 -45.70 35.08
CA GLU A 708 -5.83 -45.26 36.04
C GLU A 708 -6.29 -43.81 35.76
N SER A 709 -6.96 -43.57 34.64
CA SER A 709 -7.73 -42.32 34.45
C SER A 709 -8.93 -42.48 33.51
N LEU A 710 -9.61 -43.62 33.58
CA LEU A 710 -10.85 -43.88 32.82
C LEU A 710 -12.11 -43.24 33.44
N SER A 711 -12.00 -42.42 34.49
CA SER A 711 -13.18 -41.88 35.18
C SER A 711 -13.01 -40.42 35.60
N THR A 712 -12.88 -39.51 34.64
CA THR A 712 -13.38 -38.14 34.80
C THR A 712 -14.05 -37.70 33.51
N SER A 713 -15.36 -37.55 33.59
CA SER A 713 -16.27 -37.06 32.55
C SER A 713 -15.72 -35.80 31.87
N ARG A 714 -15.13 -35.98 30.69
CA ARG A 714 -14.75 -34.89 29.78
C ARG A 714 -16.00 -34.42 29.06
N SER A 715 -16.45 -33.19 29.31
CA SER A 715 -17.33 -32.48 28.40
C SER A 715 -16.52 -32.12 27.15
N THR A 716 -16.46 -33.05 26.19
CA THR A 716 -16.18 -32.71 24.80
C THR A 716 -17.27 -31.74 24.34
N ILE A 717 -16.95 -30.45 24.29
CA ILE A 717 -17.67 -29.55 23.40
C ILE A 717 -17.31 -30.07 22.00
N SER A 718 -18.23 -30.81 21.39
CA SER A 718 -18.11 -31.20 20.00
C SER A 718 -17.83 -29.95 19.19
N ALA A 719 -16.70 -29.90 18.47
CA ALA A 719 -16.45 -28.89 17.46
C ALA A 719 -17.44 -29.12 16.30
N THR A 720 -18.70 -28.77 16.50
CA THR A 720 -19.72 -28.77 15.45
C THR A 720 -19.44 -27.58 14.54
N GLY A 721 -18.95 -27.86 13.33
CA GLY A 721 -19.04 -26.90 12.24
C GLY A 721 -17.78 -26.63 11.41
N ILE A 722 -16.79 -27.54 11.35
CA ILE A 722 -15.74 -27.47 10.32
C ILE A 722 -15.77 -28.75 9.47
N ASN A 723 -16.14 -28.62 8.20
CA ASN A 723 -16.28 -29.76 7.28
C ASN A 723 -14.91 -30.17 6.69
N ALA A 724 -14.02 -30.68 7.55
CA ALA A 724 -12.58 -30.83 7.29
C ALA A 724 -12.20 -31.87 6.21
N SER A 725 -13.08 -32.83 5.90
CA SER A 725 -12.85 -33.85 4.87
C SER A 725 -12.72 -33.27 3.44
N ASN A 726 -13.36 -32.13 3.19
CA ASN A 726 -13.30 -31.42 1.91
C ASN A 726 -12.01 -30.59 1.72
N PHE A 727 -11.25 -30.30 2.79
CA PHE A 727 -10.06 -29.44 2.70
C PHE A 727 -8.82 -30.18 2.22
N VAL A 728 -8.64 -31.43 2.67
CA VAL A 728 -7.50 -32.28 2.26
C VAL A 728 -7.63 -32.64 0.78
N SER A 729 -8.81 -33.03 0.33
CA SER A 729 -9.07 -33.37 -1.08
C SER A 729 -8.93 -32.18 -2.03
N LYS A 730 -9.30 -30.96 -1.61
CA LYS A 730 -9.17 -29.74 -2.42
C LYS A 730 -7.75 -29.17 -2.49
N SER A 731 -6.89 -29.46 -1.51
CA SER A 731 -5.54 -28.89 -1.42
C SER A 731 -4.43 -29.82 -1.90
N GLY A 732 -4.64 -31.14 -1.87
CA GLY A 732 -3.63 -32.13 -2.26
C GLY A 732 -2.48 -32.32 -1.26
N TYR A 733 -2.55 -31.68 -0.08
CA TYR A 733 -1.55 -31.82 1.00
C TYR A 733 -1.95 -32.88 2.02
N SER A 734 -0.97 -33.46 2.72
CA SER A 734 -1.24 -34.25 3.94
C SER A 734 -1.83 -33.37 5.05
N CYS A 735 -2.57 -33.97 6.00
CA CYS A 735 -3.17 -33.24 7.12
C CYS A 735 -2.14 -32.42 7.92
N GLN A 736 -0.94 -32.96 8.13
CA GLN A 736 0.15 -32.26 8.84
C GLN A 736 0.67 -31.07 8.04
N GLN A 737 0.95 -31.24 6.74
CA GLN A 737 1.41 -30.14 5.88
C GLN A 737 0.36 -29.03 5.77
N LEU A 738 -0.91 -29.40 5.56
CA LEU A 738 -2.00 -28.44 5.46
C LEU A 738 -2.17 -27.64 6.75
N SER A 739 -2.01 -28.28 7.92
CA SER A 739 -2.07 -27.60 9.21
C SER A 739 -1.04 -26.47 9.33
N CYS A 740 0.22 -26.75 9.00
CA CYS A 740 1.31 -25.77 9.04
C CYS A 740 1.06 -24.62 8.05
N LEU A 741 0.58 -24.94 6.85
CA LEU A 741 0.27 -23.94 5.82
C LEU A 741 -0.90 -23.04 6.23
N MET A 742 -1.94 -23.59 6.88
CA MET A 742 -3.07 -22.80 7.41
C MET A 742 -2.62 -21.88 8.55
N ILE A 743 -1.74 -22.34 9.44
CA ILE A 743 -1.14 -21.51 10.49
C ILE A 743 -0.33 -20.37 9.87
N GLN A 744 0.49 -20.68 8.85
CA GLN A 744 1.27 -19.69 8.12
C GLN A 744 0.39 -18.65 7.41
N ALA A 745 -0.67 -19.10 6.74
CA ALA A 745 -1.63 -18.21 6.08
C ALA A 745 -2.35 -17.30 7.09
N CYS A 746 -2.72 -17.82 8.26
CA CYS A 746 -3.35 -17.04 9.32
C CYS A 746 -2.40 -15.97 9.87
N GLY A 747 -1.15 -16.33 10.17
CA GLY A 747 -0.12 -15.38 10.59
C GLY A 747 0.16 -14.29 9.56
N LEU A 748 0.22 -14.66 8.27
CA LEU A 748 0.40 -13.72 7.16
C LEU A 748 -0.80 -12.76 7.03
N LEU A 749 -2.03 -13.27 7.09
CA LEU A 749 -3.25 -12.47 7.01
C LEU A 749 -3.31 -11.46 8.17
N LEU A 750 -3.10 -11.93 9.40
CA LEU A 750 -3.11 -11.08 10.59
C LEU A 750 -2.07 -9.96 10.50
N ALA A 751 -0.87 -10.23 9.95
CA ALA A 751 0.17 -9.22 9.76
C ALA A 751 -0.18 -8.13 8.73
N HIS A 752 -1.17 -8.36 7.87
CA HIS A 752 -1.65 -7.38 6.88
C HIS A 752 -2.80 -6.50 7.40
N LEU A 753 -3.26 -6.74 8.62
CA LEU A 753 -4.36 -6.01 9.26
C LEU A 753 -3.84 -4.91 10.22
N PRO A 754 -4.68 -3.93 10.58
CA PRO A 754 -4.34 -2.88 11.54
C PRO A 754 -3.93 -3.39 12.93
N LEU A 755 -3.18 -2.58 13.69
CA LEU A 755 -2.66 -2.91 15.03
C LEU A 755 -3.74 -3.39 16.01
N GLU A 756 -4.98 -2.93 15.85
CA GLU A 756 -6.12 -3.37 16.64
C GLU A 756 -6.28 -4.88 16.62
N PHE A 757 -6.07 -5.54 15.48
CA PHE A 757 -6.11 -7.01 15.38
C PHE A 757 -4.92 -7.66 16.09
N HIS A 758 -3.74 -7.04 16.04
CA HIS A 758 -2.54 -7.56 16.70
C HIS A 758 -2.71 -7.58 18.22
N MET A 759 -3.30 -6.52 18.79
CA MET A 759 -3.56 -6.44 20.23
C MET A 759 -4.56 -7.51 20.69
N GLN A 760 -5.58 -7.80 19.88
CA GLN A 760 -6.51 -8.90 20.14
C GLN A 760 -5.82 -10.26 20.03
N LEU A 761 -4.92 -10.45 19.04
CA LEU A 761 -4.13 -11.68 18.91
C LEU A 761 -3.27 -11.93 20.15
N TYR A 762 -2.60 -10.90 20.66
CA TYR A 762 -1.78 -11.01 21.86
C TYR A 762 -2.62 -11.33 23.11
N SER A 763 -3.82 -10.77 23.22
CA SER A 763 -4.74 -11.07 24.33
C SER A 763 -5.21 -12.53 24.25
N GLU A 764 -5.68 -12.95 23.07
CA GLU A 764 -6.27 -14.27 22.85
C GLU A 764 -5.22 -15.40 22.95
N ALA A 765 -4.03 -15.19 22.39
CA ALA A 765 -2.93 -16.13 22.51
C ALA A 765 -2.54 -16.35 23.99
N SER A 766 -2.44 -15.26 24.76
CA SER A 766 -2.11 -15.35 26.19
C SER A 766 -3.24 -15.99 27.00
N ARG A 767 -4.51 -15.76 26.63
CA ARG A 767 -5.68 -16.42 27.24
C ARG A 767 -5.61 -17.94 27.05
N ILE A 768 -5.40 -18.41 25.83
CA ILE A 768 -5.33 -19.85 25.50
C ILE A 768 -4.17 -20.53 26.22
N ILE A 769 -3.01 -19.87 26.28
CA ILE A 769 -1.86 -20.40 27.03
C ILE A 769 -2.20 -20.50 28.53
N LYS A 770 -2.82 -19.48 29.13
CA LYS A 770 -3.16 -19.47 30.56
C LYS A 770 -4.25 -20.47 30.96
N GLU A 771 -5.28 -20.60 30.13
CA GLU A 771 -6.41 -21.50 30.39
C GLU A 771 -6.07 -22.98 30.14
N CYS A 772 -4.85 -23.28 29.70
CA CYS A 772 -4.45 -24.66 29.45
C CYS A 772 -4.35 -25.43 30.77
N TRP A 773 -5.26 -26.39 30.95
CA TRP A 773 -5.48 -27.14 32.20
C TRP A 773 -4.22 -27.81 32.77
N TRP A 774 -3.28 -28.26 31.94
CA TRP A 774 -2.01 -28.86 32.37
C TRP A 774 -1.06 -27.87 33.05
N LEU A 775 -1.15 -26.57 32.78
CA LEU A 775 -0.38 -25.52 33.47
C LEU A 775 -0.96 -25.16 34.85
N SER A 776 -2.20 -25.59 35.14
CA SER A 776 -2.92 -25.32 36.39
C SER A 776 -3.18 -26.57 37.24
N ASP A 777 -2.83 -27.76 36.74
CA ASP A 777 -3.03 -29.02 37.46
C ASP A 777 -1.94 -29.26 38.52
N SER A 778 -2.30 -29.00 39.78
CA SER A 778 -1.47 -29.25 40.96
C SER A 778 -1.08 -30.72 41.20
N LYS A 779 -1.63 -31.68 40.46
CA LYS A 779 -1.43 -33.12 40.68
C LYS A 779 -0.31 -33.75 39.86
N ARG A 780 0.23 -33.07 38.84
CA ARG A 780 1.32 -33.60 37.99
C ARG A 780 2.70 -33.23 38.52
N SER A 781 3.68 -34.09 38.28
CA SER A 781 5.06 -33.80 38.67
C SER A 781 5.67 -32.72 37.77
N LEU A 782 6.58 -31.91 38.32
CA LEU A 782 7.28 -30.83 37.60
C LEU A 782 8.01 -31.35 36.33
N LYS A 783 8.55 -32.58 36.40
CA LYS A 783 9.28 -33.24 35.30
C LYS A 783 8.39 -33.67 34.12
N GLU A 784 7.15 -34.08 34.39
CA GLU A 784 6.18 -34.41 33.34
C GLU A 784 5.71 -33.17 32.59
N LEU A 785 5.52 -32.07 33.33
CA LEU A 785 5.18 -30.77 32.76
C LEU A 785 6.28 -30.29 31.81
N ASP A 786 7.53 -30.31 32.27
CA ASP A 786 8.69 -29.86 31.51
C ASP A 786 8.94 -30.71 30.25
N SER A 787 8.74 -32.03 30.34
CA SER A 787 8.82 -32.91 29.17
C SER A 787 7.73 -32.57 28.15
N ALA A 788 6.49 -32.37 28.60
CA ALA A 788 5.37 -32.03 27.71
C ALA A 788 5.57 -30.65 27.03
N VAL A 789 6.05 -29.64 27.75
CA VAL A 789 6.43 -28.33 27.19
C VAL A 789 7.56 -28.49 26.18
N GLY A 790 8.60 -29.24 26.52
CA GLY A 790 9.76 -29.46 25.67
C GLY A 790 9.37 -30.05 24.32
N TYR A 791 8.56 -31.09 24.29
CA TYR A 791 8.14 -31.74 23.04
C TYR A 791 7.12 -30.91 22.25
N ALA A 792 6.12 -30.33 22.92
CA ALA A 792 5.06 -29.55 22.26
C ALA A 792 5.56 -28.27 21.58
N LEU A 793 6.63 -27.67 22.10
CA LEU A 793 7.23 -26.43 21.58
C LEU A 793 8.34 -26.66 20.55
N LEU A 794 8.82 -27.89 20.38
CA LEU A 794 9.86 -28.23 19.40
C LEU A 794 9.27 -28.56 18.03
N ASP A 795 8.18 -29.33 18.00
CA ASP A 795 7.47 -29.65 16.75
C ASP A 795 5.96 -29.80 17.02
N PRO A 796 5.12 -28.84 16.56
CA PRO A 796 3.67 -28.92 16.76
C PRO A 796 3.04 -30.12 16.04
N THR A 797 3.71 -30.74 15.05
CA THR A 797 3.19 -31.90 14.31
C THR A 797 3.32 -33.24 15.05
N TRP A 798 4.18 -33.31 16.07
CA TRP A 798 4.43 -34.53 16.85
C TRP A 798 3.45 -34.73 18.01
N ALA A 799 2.89 -33.65 18.54
CA ALA A 799 1.96 -33.63 19.68
C ALA A 799 0.53 -34.13 19.35
N CYS A 800 0.29 -34.58 18.12
CA CYS A 800 -1.02 -34.80 17.52
C CYS A 800 -1.99 -35.73 18.31
N GLN A 801 -1.47 -36.64 19.13
CA GLN A 801 -2.30 -37.56 19.92
C GLN A 801 -2.84 -36.93 21.22
N ASP A 802 -2.23 -35.83 21.68
CA ASP A 802 -2.65 -35.09 22.87
C ASP A 802 -3.10 -33.67 22.43
N ASN A 803 -4.42 -33.54 22.19
CA ASN A 803 -5.10 -32.32 21.68
C ASN A 803 -4.66 -31.02 22.38
N THR A 804 -4.24 -31.08 23.65
CA THR A 804 -3.85 -29.90 24.42
C THR A 804 -2.40 -29.47 24.26
N SER A 805 -1.48 -30.40 24.05
CA SER A 805 -0.08 -30.08 23.75
C SER A 805 0.06 -29.44 22.37
N THR A 806 -0.75 -29.87 21.40
CA THR A 806 -0.87 -29.28 20.07
C THR A 806 -1.40 -27.83 20.09
N ALA A 807 -2.32 -27.49 20.99
CA ALA A 807 -2.91 -26.15 21.05
C ALA A 807 -1.85 -25.06 21.30
N ILE A 808 -1.00 -25.25 22.31
CA ILE A 808 0.07 -24.28 22.63
C ILE A 808 1.14 -24.25 21.54
N GLY A 809 1.53 -25.42 21.00
CA GLY A 809 2.43 -25.49 19.85
C GLY A 809 1.92 -24.70 18.64
N ASN A 810 0.63 -24.85 18.31
CA ASN A 810 -0.02 -24.13 17.21
C ASN A 810 -0.09 -22.62 17.45
N ILE A 811 -0.37 -22.18 18.69
CA ILE A 811 -0.37 -20.75 19.04
C ILE A 811 1.03 -20.15 18.93
N VAL A 812 2.07 -20.84 19.43
CA VAL A 812 3.45 -20.36 19.30
C VAL A 812 3.87 -20.31 17.83
N ALA A 813 3.52 -21.32 17.03
CA ALA A 813 3.75 -21.34 15.59
C ALA A 813 3.00 -20.20 14.86
N LEU A 814 1.76 -19.90 15.25
CA LEU A 814 0.99 -18.77 14.73
C LEU A 814 1.69 -17.44 15.05
N LEU A 815 2.14 -17.24 16.29
CA LEU A 815 2.87 -16.04 16.69
C LEU A 815 4.17 -15.90 15.89
N HIS A 816 4.90 -16.99 15.62
CA HIS A 816 6.10 -16.95 14.79
C HIS A 816 5.79 -16.62 13.33
N ALA A 817 4.78 -17.25 12.75
CA ALA A 817 4.31 -16.94 11.40
C ALA A 817 3.91 -15.47 11.30
N PHE A 818 3.18 -14.96 12.28
CA PHE A 818 2.78 -13.56 12.36
C PHE A 818 4.00 -12.62 12.51
N PHE A 819 4.87 -12.86 13.48
CA PHE A 819 6.08 -12.06 13.75
C PHE A 819 7.05 -11.99 12.58
N SER A 820 7.20 -13.08 11.82
CA SER A 820 8.07 -13.10 10.64
C SER A 820 7.60 -12.15 9.52
N ASN A 821 6.29 -11.84 9.48
CA ASN A 821 5.68 -10.98 8.46
C ASN A 821 5.44 -9.54 8.93
N LEU A 822 5.62 -9.23 10.21
CA LEU A 822 5.47 -7.86 10.71
C LEU A 822 6.56 -6.94 10.15
N PRO A 823 6.30 -5.65 9.89
CA PRO A 823 7.33 -4.63 9.67
C PRO A 823 8.13 -4.39 10.96
N GLN A 824 9.33 -3.81 10.83
CA GLN A 824 10.22 -3.56 11.97
C GLN A 824 9.58 -2.70 13.07
N GLU A 825 8.84 -1.66 12.69
CA GLU A 825 8.13 -0.78 13.62
C GLU A 825 7.15 -1.54 14.53
N TRP A 826 6.46 -2.54 13.98
CA TRP A 826 5.41 -3.28 14.70
C TRP A 826 5.95 -4.44 15.54
N LEU A 827 7.27 -4.66 15.56
CA LEU A 827 7.89 -5.67 16.43
C LEU A 827 7.92 -5.24 17.90
N GLU A 828 7.91 -3.95 18.21
CA GLU A 828 7.93 -3.49 19.61
C GLU A 828 6.67 -3.89 20.41
N PRO A 829 5.44 -3.71 19.88
CA PRO A 829 4.22 -4.15 20.54
C PRO A 829 4.15 -5.65 20.88
N THR A 830 4.93 -6.51 20.23
CA THR A 830 4.93 -7.97 20.47
C THR A 830 5.20 -8.33 21.93
N HIS A 831 5.96 -7.49 22.67
CA HIS A 831 6.22 -7.66 24.11
C HIS A 831 4.94 -7.74 24.95
N THR A 832 3.84 -7.20 24.45
CA THR A 832 2.53 -7.22 25.11
C THR A 832 2.04 -8.63 25.36
N VAL A 833 2.35 -9.61 24.49
CA VAL A 833 1.96 -11.00 24.71
C VAL A 833 2.53 -11.54 26.03
N ILE A 834 3.80 -11.25 26.32
CA ILE A 834 4.47 -11.66 27.57
C ILE A 834 3.91 -10.89 28.76
N LYS A 835 3.60 -9.60 28.60
CA LYS A 835 2.93 -8.82 29.65
C LYS A 835 1.56 -9.42 30.01
N HIS A 836 0.78 -9.85 29.02
CA HIS A 836 -0.50 -10.53 29.24
C HIS A 836 -0.33 -11.94 29.81
N LEU A 837 0.81 -12.61 29.61
CA LEU A 837 1.10 -13.91 30.23
C LEU A 837 1.38 -13.82 31.73
N ARG A 838 1.79 -12.66 32.24
CA ARG A 838 2.10 -12.48 33.67
C ARG A 838 0.86 -12.68 34.58
N PRO A 839 1.06 -13.14 35.83
CA PRO A 839 2.33 -13.53 36.45
C PRO A 839 2.89 -14.85 35.86
N ILE A 840 4.21 -14.94 35.70
CA ILE A 840 4.90 -16.15 35.24
C ILE A 840 5.48 -16.84 36.46
N THR A 841 4.97 -18.01 36.81
CA THR A 841 5.24 -18.67 38.11
C THR A 841 5.95 -20.03 37.97
N SER A 842 6.16 -20.53 36.75
CA SER A 842 6.76 -21.85 36.51
C SER A 842 7.81 -21.83 35.39
N VAL A 843 8.73 -22.80 35.43
CA VAL A 843 9.76 -23.00 34.39
C VAL A 843 9.12 -23.28 33.03
N ALA A 844 8.02 -24.05 33.00
CA ALA A 844 7.19 -24.29 31.83
C ALA A 844 6.71 -22.98 31.14
N MET A 845 6.09 -22.07 31.91
CA MET A 845 5.63 -20.78 31.38
C MET A 845 6.81 -19.89 30.93
N MET A 846 7.93 -19.95 31.65
CA MET A 846 9.17 -19.28 31.25
C MET A 846 9.69 -19.80 29.90
N ARG A 847 9.73 -21.11 29.68
CA ARG A 847 10.12 -21.70 28.38
C ARG A 847 9.20 -21.26 27.25
N ILE A 848 7.89 -21.20 27.48
CA ILE A 848 6.93 -20.68 26.48
C ILE A 848 7.27 -19.22 26.14
N ALA A 849 7.51 -18.36 27.14
CA ALA A 849 7.89 -16.96 26.91
C ALA A 849 9.19 -16.83 26.09
N PHE A 850 10.20 -17.64 26.41
CA PHE A 850 11.46 -17.70 25.67
C PHE A 850 11.26 -18.20 24.23
N ARG A 851 10.39 -19.20 24.02
CA ARG A 851 10.07 -19.70 22.67
C ARG A 851 9.29 -18.70 21.84
N ILE A 852 8.41 -17.89 22.43
CA ILE A 852 7.70 -16.83 21.72
C ILE A 852 8.67 -15.73 21.28
N MET A 853 9.52 -15.24 22.18
CA MET A 853 10.36 -14.05 21.92
C MET A 853 11.73 -14.36 21.32
N GLY A 854 12.29 -15.53 21.60
CA GLY A 854 13.66 -15.87 21.23
C GLY A 854 13.95 -15.80 19.73
N PRO A 855 13.08 -16.34 18.85
CA PRO A 855 13.26 -16.25 17.40
C PRO A 855 13.25 -14.83 16.83
N LEU A 856 12.78 -13.82 17.59
CA LEU A 856 12.84 -12.42 17.17
C LEU A 856 14.23 -11.81 17.33
N LEU A 857 15.04 -12.28 18.29
CA LEU A 857 16.32 -11.67 18.64
C LEU A 857 17.27 -11.49 17.45
N PRO A 858 17.43 -12.45 16.52
CA PRO A 858 18.26 -12.27 15.33
C PRO A 858 17.82 -11.08 14.47
N ARG A 859 16.51 -10.93 14.29
CA ARG A 859 15.90 -9.84 13.52
C ARG A 859 16.07 -8.49 14.22
N LEU A 860 16.09 -8.49 15.55
CA LEU A 860 16.24 -7.28 16.37
C LEU A 860 17.70 -6.84 16.55
N ALA A 861 18.70 -7.67 16.22
CA ALA A 861 20.10 -7.37 16.48
C ALA A 861 20.58 -6.04 15.86
N PHE A 862 20.01 -5.67 14.71
CA PHE A 862 20.27 -4.38 14.04
C PHE A 862 19.45 -3.21 14.63
N ALA A 863 18.35 -3.52 15.32
CA ALA A 863 17.50 -2.58 16.06
C ALA A 863 17.85 -2.56 17.55
N ARG A 864 19.09 -2.12 17.87
CA ARG A 864 19.69 -2.24 19.20
C ARG A 864 18.78 -1.88 20.39
N PRO A 865 18.04 -0.74 20.39
CA PRO A 865 17.17 -0.42 21.52
C PRO A 865 16.09 -1.48 21.76
N LEU A 866 15.49 -2.01 20.69
CA LEU A 866 14.46 -3.04 20.78
C LEU A 866 15.03 -4.42 21.13
N PHE A 867 16.23 -4.75 20.64
CA PHE A 867 16.97 -5.94 21.07
C PHE A 867 17.19 -5.92 22.60
N MET A 868 17.74 -4.82 23.11
CA MET A 868 18.03 -4.66 24.53
C MET A 868 16.76 -4.72 25.38
N LYS A 869 15.66 -4.11 24.91
CA LYS A 869 14.36 -4.18 25.57
C LYS A 869 13.82 -5.63 25.62
N THR A 870 14.01 -6.40 24.55
CA THR A 870 13.61 -7.81 24.47
C THR A 870 14.47 -8.69 25.37
N LEU A 871 15.78 -8.47 25.39
CA LEU A 871 16.70 -9.18 26.29
C LEU A 871 16.37 -8.89 27.76
N ALA A 872 16.10 -7.62 28.10
CA ALA A 872 15.65 -7.23 29.44
C ALA A 872 14.33 -7.90 29.83
N LEU A 873 13.37 -7.98 28.90
CA LEU A 873 12.11 -8.70 29.11
C LEU A 873 12.37 -10.17 29.47
N LEU A 874 13.22 -10.87 28.72
CA LEU A 874 13.54 -12.28 28.98
C LEU A 874 14.24 -12.48 30.34
N PHE A 875 15.19 -11.63 30.71
CA PHE A 875 15.80 -11.70 32.05
C PHE A 875 14.79 -11.39 33.16
N ASN A 876 13.88 -10.44 32.96
CA ASN A 876 12.81 -10.17 33.91
C ASN A 876 11.87 -11.37 34.07
N VAL A 877 11.61 -12.15 33.01
CA VAL A 877 10.86 -13.41 33.11
C VAL A 877 11.59 -14.43 33.98
N ILE A 878 12.92 -14.53 33.89
CA ILE A 878 13.71 -15.38 34.82
C ILE A 878 13.56 -14.87 36.25
N ALA A 879 13.61 -13.55 36.46
CA ALA A 879 13.43 -12.95 37.78
C ALA A 879 12.00 -13.11 38.34
N ASP A 880 10.98 -13.20 37.48
CA ASP A 880 9.60 -13.47 37.91
C ASP A 880 9.50 -14.87 38.59
N VAL A 881 10.29 -15.85 38.16
CA VAL A 881 10.33 -17.22 38.72
C VAL A 881 11.39 -17.37 39.82
N PHE A 882 12.62 -16.89 39.58
CA PHE A 882 13.80 -17.09 40.43
C PHE A 882 14.28 -15.81 41.14
N GLY A 883 13.40 -14.83 41.30
CA GLY A 883 13.72 -13.56 41.97
C GLY A 883 13.85 -13.70 43.48
N LYS A 884 14.56 -12.76 44.11
CA LYS A 884 14.68 -12.68 45.59
C LYS A 884 13.33 -12.57 46.32
N ASN A 885 12.30 -12.07 45.64
CA ASN A 885 10.97 -11.84 46.16
C ASN A 885 9.96 -12.94 45.77
N SER A 886 10.37 -14.01 45.06
CA SER A 886 9.47 -15.12 44.77
C SER A 886 9.26 -15.97 46.02
N GLN A 887 8.00 -16.32 46.34
CA GLN A 887 7.69 -17.19 47.48
C GLN A 887 8.34 -18.57 47.27
N PRO A 888 8.77 -19.27 48.34
CA PRO A 888 9.57 -20.46 48.19
C PRO A 888 8.73 -21.62 47.65
N SER A 889 8.80 -21.86 46.33
CA SER A 889 8.69 -23.22 45.82
C SER A 889 10.03 -23.92 46.07
N THR A 890 9.97 -25.21 46.40
CA THR A 890 11.10 -26.15 46.51
C THR A 890 12.32 -25.76 45.64
N PRO A 891 13.55 -25.84 46.15
CA PRO A 891 14.75 -25.46 45.40
C PRO A 891 14.78 -26.21 44.08
N VAL A 892 14.57 -25.47 42.99
CA VAL A 892 14.70 -25.95 41.61
C VAL A 892 16.19 -26.14 41.36
N GLU A 893 16.60 -27.35 40.96
CA GLU A 893 18.00 -27.62 40.64
C GLU A 893 18.43 -26.81 39.40
N ALA A 894 19.63 -26.21 39.44
CA ALA A 894 20.19 -25.45 38.33
C ALA A 894 20.27 -26.22 37.00
N SER A 895 20.28 -27.56 37.06
CA SER A 895 20.24 -28.47 35.91
C SER A 895 18.96 -28.31 35.07
N GLU A 896 17.84 -27.91 35.68
CA GLU A 896 16.53 -27.83 35.05
C GLU A 896 16.37 -26.64 34.09
N ILE A 897 17.32 -25.69 34.02
CA ILE A 897 17.24 -24.51 33.13
C ILE A 897 18.47 -24.32 32.24
N THR A 898 19.28 -25.37 32.07
CA THR A 898 20.52 -25.33 31.26
C THR A 898 20.26 -24.80 29.84
N ASP A 899 19.15 -25.22 29.22
CA ASP A 899 18.71 -24.79 27.90
C ASP A 899 18.51 -23.27 27.80
N LEU A 900 18.02 -22.64 28.88
CA LEU A 900 17.77 -21.19 28.94
C LEU A 900 19.05 -20.40 29.25
N VAL A 901 19.96 -20.96 30.05
CA VAL A 901 21.28 -20.39 30.30
C VAL A 901 22.08 -20.33 28.98
N ASP A 902 22.14 -21.46 28.26
CA ASP A 902 22.80 -21.56 26.96
C ASP A 902 22.18 -20.59 25.94
N PHE A 903 20.85 -20.49 25.91
CA PHE A 903 20.15 -19.55 25.04
C PHE A 903 20.55 -18.09 25.30
N LEU A 904 20.57 -17.65 26.56
CA LEU A 904 20.91 -16.27 26.90
C LEU A 904 22.37 -15.95 26.62
N HIS A 905 23.26 -16.90 26.89
CA HIS A 905 24.65 -16.82 26.49
C HIS A 905 24.76 -16.59 24.98
N HIS A 906 24.14 -17.46 24.17
CA HIS A 906 24.14 -17.35 22.72
C HIS A 906 23.55 -16.01 22.24
N ALA A 907 22.43 -15.56 22.82
CA ALA A 907 21.78 -14.30 22.46
C ALA A 907 22.68 -13.08 22.70
N VAL A 908 23.36 -13.03 23.85
CA VAL A 908 24.28 -11.93 24.21
C VAL A 908 25.52 -11.93 23.30
N MET A 909 26.01 -13.11 22.90
CA MET A 909 27.13 -13.24 21.97
C MET A 909 26.74 -12.85 20.53
N TYR A 910 25.52 -13.16 20.11
CA TYR A 910 24.98 -12.86 18.78
C TYR A 910 24.94 -11.34 18.51
N GLU A 911 24.45 -10.54 19.47
CA GLU A 911 24.41 -9.07 19.35
C GLU A 911 25.81 -8.44 19.19
N GLY A 912 26.80 -9.04 19.85
CA GLY A 912 28.20 -8.64 19.82
C GLY A 912 28.79 -8.55 18.42
N GLN A 913 28.32 -9.43 17.53
CA GLN A 913 28.91 -9.67 16.22
C GLN A 913 28.03 -9.19 15.05
N GLY A 914 26.71 -9.06 15.25
CA GLY A 914 25.77 -8.71 14.17
C GLY A 914 25.58 -9.82 13.14
N GLY A 915 25.78 -11.08 13.54
CA GLY A 915 25.74 -12.27 12.68
C GLY A 915 25.90 -13.57 13.46
N PRO A 916 26.09 -14.73 12.79
CA PRO A 916 26.26 -16.02 13.43
C PRO A 916 27.44 -16.02 14.41
N VAL A 917 27.22 -16.50 15.63
CA VAL A 917 28.23 -16.54 16.69
C VAL A 917 29.46 -17.34 16.23
N GLN A 918 30.63 -16.70 16.27
CA GLN A 918 31.94 -17.31 16.02
C GLN A 918 32.71 -17.46 17.34
N SER A 919 33.79 -18.25 17.33
CA SER A 919 34.64 -18.42 18.51
C SER A 919 35.31 -17.14 18.99
N THR A 920 35.41 -16.12 18.13
CA THR A 920 36.01 -14.80 18.41
C THR A 920 34.98 -13.74 18.82
N SER A 921 33.69 -14.08 18.87
CA SER A 921 32.62 -13.13 19.21
C SER A 921 32.82 -12.60 20.62
N LYS A 922 32.58 -11.30 20.81
CA LYS A 922 32.61 -10.67 22.13
C LYS A 922 31.30 -9.94 22.36
N PRO A 923 30.70 -10.07 23.55
CA PRO A 923 29.47 -9.36 23.86
C PRO A 923 29.75 -7.86 24.02
N LYS A 924 28.75 -7.02 23.70
CA LYS A 924 28.89 -5.57 23.89
C LYS A 924 28.82 -5.22 25.37
N PHE A 925 29.58 -4.19 25.75
CA PHE A 925 29.60 -3.67 27.12
C PHE A 925 28.21 -3.33 27.70
N GLU A 926 27.34 -2.71 26.91
CA GLU A 926 26.00 -2.32 27.36
C GLU A 926 25.10 -3.53 27.65
N SER A 927 25.26 -4.62 26.88
CA SER A 927 24.55 -5.89 27.07
C SER A 927 25.00 -6.55 28.38
N LEU A 928 26.30 -6.59 28.66
CA LEU A 928 26.86 -7.04 29.95
C LEU A 928 26.37 -6.17 31.13
N THR A 929 26.25 -4.85 30.91
CA THR A 929 25.74 -3.91 31.92
C THR A 929 24.28 -4.21 32.26
N LEU A 930 23.45 -4.47 31.25
CA LEU A 930 22.06 -4.88 31.45
C LEU A 930 21.97 -6.20 32.21
N CYS A 931 22.73 -7.22 31.80
CA CYS A 931 22.79 -8.51 32.49
C CYS A 931 23.15 -8.32 33.97
N SER A 932 24.19 -7.54 34.26
CA SER A 932 24.64 -7.26 35.63
C SER A 932 23.53 -6.66 36.50
N LYS A 933 22.79 -5.67 35.97
CA LYS A 933 21.65 -5.05 36.68
C LYS A 933 20.52 -6.02 36.97
N VAL A 934 20.14 -6.86 36.00
CA VAL A 934 19.01 -7.78 36.20
C VAL A 934 19.40 -8.95 37.11
N MET A 935 20.66 -9.41 37.04
CA MET A 935 21.18 -10.47 37.92
C MET A 935 21.14 -10.12 39.42
N GLU A 936 21.19 -8.85 39.79
CA GLU A 936 21.03 -8.43 41.19
C GLU A 936 19.66 -8.79 41.77
N HIS A 937 18.66 -9.03 40.93
CA HIS A 937 17.30 -9.37 41.34
C HIS A 937 17.10 -10.89 41.51
N LEU A 938 18.05 -11.71 41.05
CA LEU A 938 18.00 -13.17 41.14
C LEU A 938 18.48 -13.68 42.51
N ARG A 939 17.93 -14.82 42.93
CA ARG A 939 18.43 -15.55 44.10
C ARG A 939 19.87 -16.07 43.89
N PRO A 940 20.68 -16.24 44.95
CA PRO A 940 22.08 -16.65 44.82
C PRO A 940 22.30 -18.00 44.12
N ASP A 941 21.40 -18.95 44.33
CA ASP A 941 21.39 -20.31 43.75
C ASP A 941 21.26 -20.29 42.22
N VAL A 942 20.66 -19.27 41.62
CA VAL A 942 20.55 -19.12 40.16
C VAL A 942 21.51 -18.08 39.61
N ARG A 943 21.81 -17.04 40.39
CA ARG A 943 22.70 -15.93 39.99
C ARG A 943 24.08 -16.42 39.55
N HIS A 944 24.64 -17.43 40.21
CA HIS A 944 25.98 -17.94 39.90
C HIS A 944 26.10 -18.50 38.47
N LEU A 945 25.00 -18.94 37.85
CA LEU A 945 24.98 -19.49 36.49
C LEU A 945 25.26 -18.43 35.42
N PHE A 946 24.98 -17.16 35.71
CA PHE A 946 25.08 -16.05 34.76
C PHE A 946 26.26 -15.11 35.03
N THR A 947 27.12 -15.40 36.02
CA THR A 947 28.26 -14.53 36.42
C THR A 947 29.20 -14.22 35.26
N HIS A 948 29.35 -15.17 34.34
CA HIS A 948 30.13 -15.00 33.11
C HIS A 948 29.59 -13.92 32.16
N LEU A 949 28.33 -13.46 32.32
CA LEU A 949 27.71 -12.38 31.53
C LEU A 949 27.71 -11.01 32.25
N THR A 950 28.52 -10.85 33.29
CA THR A 950 28.61 -9.59 34.06
C THR A 950 29.72 -8.66 33.56
N THR A 951 29.74 -7.43 34.07
CA THR A 951 30.81 -6.45 33.85
C THR A 951 32.00 -6.59 34.80
N ASP A 952 31.98 -7.52 35.75
CA ASP A 952 33.07 -7.71 36.72
C ASP A 952 34.21 -8.54 36.10
N PRO A 953 35.42 -7.96 35.91
CA PRO A 953 36.55 -8.67 35.31
C PRO A 953 37.01 -9.89 36.11
N ASN A 954 36.70 -9.97 37.41
CA ASN A 954 37.14 -11.09 38.26
C ASN A 954 36.24 -12.33 38.12
N SER A 955 34.99 -12.15 37.70
CA SER A 955 33.99 -13.21 37.59
C SER A 955 33.48 -13.44 36.17
N SER A 956 33.80 -12.54 35.23
CA SER A 956 33.40 -12.61 33.82
C SER A 956 34.60 -12.63 32.88
N ILE A 957 34.76 -13.75 32.17
CA ILE A 957 35.80 -13.93 31.12
C ILE A 957 35.64 -12.89 30.00
N TYR A 958 34.41 -12.47 29.72
CA TYR A 958 34.13 -11.45 28.72
C TYR A 958 34.51 -10.05 29.20
N ALA A 959 34.23 -9.71 30.47
CA ALA A 959 34.66 -8.44 31.06
C ALA A 959 36.19 -8.33 31.13
N ALA A 960 36.88 -9.42 31.51
CA ALA A 960 38.33 -9.50 31.61
C ALA A 960 39.06 -9.25 30.27
N THR A 961 38.38 -9.43 29.14
CA THR A 961 38.97 -9.31 27.79
C THR A 961 38.34 -8.19 26.95
N HIS A 962 37.50 -7.33 27.58
CA HIS A 962 36.78 -6.26 26.90
C HIS A 962 37.55 -4.92 26.96
N PRO A 963 37.84 -4.25 25.82
CA PRO A 963 38.73 -3.07 25.77
C PRO A 963 38.31 -1.88 26.64
N LYS A 964 37.01 -1.70 26.89
CA LYS A 964 36.47 -0.63 27.75
C LYS A 964 36.51 -0.92 29.26
N LEU A 965 36.75 -2.17 29.65
CA LEU A 965 36.72 -2.64 31.04
C LEU A 965 38.11 -3.04 31.56
N VAL A 966 39.01 -3.39 30.65
CA VAL A 966 40.43 -3.58 30.95
C VAL A 966 41.06 -2.20 31.19
N GLN A 967 41.36 -1.87 32.44
CA GLN A 967 42.35 -0.84 32.72
C GLN A 967 43.69 -1.34 32.17
N ASN A 968 44.35 -0.56 31.31
CA ASN A 968 45.74 -0.82 30.95
C ASN A 968 46.54 -0.96 32.25
N PRO A 969 47.20 -2.10 32.52
CA PRO A 969 48.20 -2.13 33.55
C PRO A 969 49.35 -1.24 33.06
N SER A 970 49.57 -0.12 33.73
CA SER A 970 50.82 0.64 33.66
C SER A 970 51.99 -0.22 34.13
#